data_AF-A0AAE6Y4D0-F1
#
_entry.id   AF-A0AAE6Y4D0-F1
#
_cell.length_a   1.000
_cell.length_b   1.000
_cell.length_c   1.000
_cell.angle_alpha   90.00
_cell.angle_beta   90.00
_cell.angle_gamma   90.00
#
_symmetry.space_group_name_H-M   'P 1'
#
loop_
_entity.id
_entity.type
_entity.pdbx_description
1 polymer ?
#
loop_
_entity_poly.entity_id
_entity_poly.type
_entity_poly.pdbx_seq_one_letter_code
_entity_poly.pdbx_strand_id
1 'polypeptide(L)'
;MHPTPGRSGRPRPRPLALTLVTAGVLGLLTSPPASSTVPLETAAEAANTATVFYYTKTKNWPSTYLHYAPDGGSWTTVPGTAMEAACTDWVKKTVDLGSAEGLQATFNNGAGTWDNNGGANYTLGTGNITVKDGVIAHSDPCADTGGGSGNAATVYYSTATTGWTTANIHYAPTGGSWTTVPGVGMEAACTGWWKRTLDIGTATSLKAAFNNGNGVWDNNNSADYTLPTGTTTVKDRVVTTGSADPCAAEAPDTEAPSTPANVKAAATHTSVLVTWDAATDNKAVTKYQVTRTGGTTGTVVTDVSATVFTDTGLAEHTAYTYSVKAVDAAGNTSPASATASATTGASAPAPDPGTPLGTDPRKDPIYFVLTARFQDGDSSNNRGGSQHVKSGNAANDDPMFRGDFKGLVEKLDYIKALGFSAVWITPVVLNRSDYDYHGYHGYDFYKVDPRLESAGASYQDLINAAHAKGMKIYQDVVYNHSSRWGAKGLFTPTVYGVRDSQWSWYYDERAEGFEYDGLTVEPKSGKSYYNGDLWSTAEPTGNTCVNWGVPTGGKSAEGYTVYNCQWPSPTSGMFPKAYYHRCWIGNWEGEDARSCWLHEDLADFDTESTAVQNYLIGAYDKYIDMGVDGFRVDTAVHIPRVTWNRRFLPAIQERVTQKFGAEAARNFFVFGEVAAFVNDKWNRGSVNHSAQFYTWKERKEYSADDEVAAIEQFDYENGRGTGDQPTSANAFLDGNSYRTPDHSRFSGMNIIDMRMHMNFGDAQNAYNNGRDSDDSVNDATYNVVYVDSHDYGPNKSSTRYAGGTDAWAENMSLMWTFRGIPTLYYGSEIEFQKGKQIDCGPSCPLASTGRAYYGDHLAGSVTASGFGTVASASGEVANTLAQPLVRHLQRLNLIRRAVPALQMGQYSTEGISGSMAFKRRYTSGGTDSFALVTVTGAATFTGIPNGTYTDAVTGDTRTVANGTLSVAAPGKGNLRVYVLNGPGRIGSDGPYLK
;
A
#
# COMPACT_ATOMS: atom_id res chain seq x y z
N MET A 1 21.09 -9.02 41.32
CA MET A 1 21.07 -9.85 42.55
C MET A 1 19.94 -10.87 42.45
N HIS A 2 20.24 -12.15 42.74
CA HIS A 2 19.31 -13.27 42.96
C HIS A 2 19.87 -14.09 44.14
N PRO A 3 19.05 -14.79 44.97
CA PRO A 3 18.47 -16.09 44.57
C PRO A 3 17.07 -16.48 45.15
N THR A 4 16.50 -17.53 44.51
CA THR A 4 15.31 -18.43 44.66
C THR A 4 15.00 -19.08 46.05
N PRO A 5 14.03 -20.05 46.25
CA PRO A 5 12.88 -20.60 45.45
C PRO A 5 11.53 -20.89 46.22
N GLY A 6 10.46 -21.31 45.51
CA GLY A 6 9.31 -22.04 46.11
C GLY A 6 8.23 -22.53 45.10
N ARG A 7 7.98 -23.85 45.02
CA ARG A 7 7.03 -24.58 44.14
C ARG A 7 5.63 -24.77 44.79
N SER A 8 4.57 -24.80 43.98
CA SER A 8 3.64 -25.95 43.74
C SER A 8 2.19 -25.55 43.42
N GLY A 9 1.56 -26.24 42.45
CA GLY A 9 0.11 -26.20 42.21
C GLY A 9 -0.32 -26.22 40.73
N ARG A 10 -0.43 -27.41 40.12
CA ARG A 10 -1.21 -27.67 38.89
C ARG A 10 -2.52 -28.38 39.27
N PRO A 11 -3.55 -28.30 38.41
CA PRO A 11 -4.29 -29.51 38.05
C PRO A 11 -4.30 -29.78 36.54
N ARG A 12 -4.38 -31.08 36.22
CA ARG A 12 -4.37 -31.71 34.88
C ARG A 12 -5.74 -31.65 34.19
N PRO A 13 -5.82 -31.77 32.85
CA PRO A 13 -7.01 -32.22 32.14
C PRO A 13 -7.06 -33.77 32.07
N ARG A 14 -8.26 -34.34 31.90
CA ARG A 14 -8.53 -35.77 31.67
C ARG A 14 -9.45 -35.95 30.44
N PRO A 15 -9.51 -37.16 29.82
CA PRO A 15 -9.38 -37.32 28.37
C PRO A 15 -10.64 -37.87 27.66
N LEU A 16 -10.52 -37.99 26.33
CA LEU A 16 -11.44 -38.64 25.38
C LEU A 16 -11.80 -40.09 25.75
N ALA A 17 -13.01 -40.50 25.35
CA ALA A 17 -13.40 -41.91 25.19
C ALA A 17 -14.09 -42.12 23.83
N LEU A 18 -13.62 -43.16 23.13
CA LEU A 18 -14.14 -43.74 21.89
C LEU A 18 -14.66 -45.14 22.25
N THR A 19 -15.83 -45.55 21.75
CA THR A 19 -16.25 -46.97 21.83
C THR A 19 -17.09 -47.38 20.62
N LEU A 20 -16.59 -48.39 19.89
CA LEU A 20 -17.30 -49.23 18.94
C LEU A 20 -18.23 -50.24 19.66
N VAL A 21 -19.35 -50.62 19.03
CA VAL A 21 -20.03 -51.91 19.23
C VAL A 21 -20.55 -52.46 17.89
N THR A 22 -20.45 -53.78 17.74
CA THR A 22 -20.60 -54.64 16.56
C THR A 22 -21.99 -55.28 16.34
N ALA A 23 -22.40 -55.37 15.06
CA ALA A 23 -23.01 -56.46 14.26
C ALA A 23 -24.18 -57.39 14.71
N GLY A 24 -25.17 -57.54 13.79
CA GLY A 24 -25.86 -58.79 13.37
C GLY A 24 -27.39 -58.90 13.62
N VAL A 25 -28.30 -59.46 12.80
CA VAL A 25 -28.30 -60.28 11.55
C VAL A 25 -29.79 -60.49 11.03
N LEU A 26 -30.01 -60.62 9.70
CA LEU A 26 -31.11 -61.25 8.86
C LEU A 26 -32.61 -60.82 9.03
N GLY A 27 -33.53 -60.80 8.04
CA GLY A 27 -33.60 -61.37 6.70
C GLY A 27 -34.89 -60.96 5.90
N LEU A 28 -35.02 -61.55 4.71
CA LEU A 28 -35.75 -61.19 3.46
C LEU A 28 -37.27 -61.50 3.33
N LEU A 29 -37.92 -60.87 2.30
CA LEU A 29 -39.04 -61.32 1.39
C LEU A 29 -40.51 -60.76 1.53
N THR A 30 -40.91 -59.98 0.51
CA THR A 30 -42.12 -59.97 -0.39
C THR A 30 -43.60 -60.07 0.08
N SER A 31 -44.42 -59.17 -0.52
CA SER A 31 -45.89 -58.89 -0.70
C SER A 31 -46.92 -60.06 -0.71
N PRO A 32 -48.29 -59.92 -0.86
CA PRO A 32 -49.26 -58.79 -1.10
C PRO A 32 -50.62 -58.96 -0.28
N PRO A 33 -51.90 -58.74 -0.73
CA PRO A 33 -52.66 -57.60 -1.32
C PRO A 33 -53.97 -57.15 -0.53
N ALA A 34 -54.65 -56.11 -1.06
CA ALA A 34 -56.12 -55.84 -1.21
C ALA A 34 -57.07 -55.41 -0.05
N SER A 35 -57.66 -54.20 -0.23
CA SER A 35 -59.11 -53.81 -0.20
C SER A 35 -59.81 -53.66 1.18
N SER A 36 -60.72 -52.70 1.48
CA SER A 36 -61.64 -51.88 0.67
C SER A 36 -62.30 -50.72 1.48
N THR A 37 -62.36 -49.52 0.88
CA THR A 37 -63.51 -48.57 0.67
C THR A 37 -64.36 -48.04 1.87
N VAL A 38 -64.96 -46.84 1.95
CA VAL A 38 -65.51 -45.83 1.00
C VAL A 38 -65.72 -44.45 1.77
N PRO A 39 -66.30 -43.35 1.23
CA PRO A 39 -65.65 -42.14 0.69
C PRO A 39 -65.98 -40.81 1.40
N LEU A 40 -65.24 -39.75 1.09
CA LEU A 40 -65.77 -38.39 1.01
C LEU A 40 -65.18 -37.75 -0.25
N GLU A 41 -66.03 -37.24 -1.13
CA GLU A 41 -65.61 -36.51 -2.34
C GLU A 41 -64.79 -35.28 -1.94
N THR A 42 -63.49 -35.31 -2.27
CA THR A 42 -62.64 -34.13 -2.35
C THR A 42 -62.71 -33.58 -3.78
N ALA A 43 -62.89 -32.27 -3.89
CA ALA A 43 -62.93 -31.52 -5.13
C ALA A 43 -61.77 -31.90 -6.06
N ALA A 44 -62.06 -31.99 -7.37
CA ALA A 44 -61.03 -32.19 -8.38
C ALA A 44 -59.88 -31.19 -8.17
N GLU A 45 -58.68 -31.71 -7.95
CA GLU A 45 -57.45 -30.93 -7.80
C GLU A 45 -57.21 -30.16 -9.11
N ALA A 46 -57.10 -28.83 -9.04
CA ALA A 46 -56.87 -27.99 -10.20
C ALA A 46 -55.51 -28.35 -10.82
N ALA A 47 -55.49 -28.66 -12.12
CA ALA A 47 -54.26 -29.04 -12.81
C ALA A 47 -53.16 -27.97 -12.64
N ASN A 48 -51.98 -28.37 -12.16
CA ASN A 48 -50.81 -27.50 -12.03
C ASN A 48 -50.27 -27.16 -13.43
N THR A 49 -50.54 -25.95 -13.88
CA THR A 49 -50.28 -25.53 -15.26
C THR A 49 -49.54 -24.21 -15.31
N ALA A 50 -48.78 -24.01 -16.38
CA ALA A 50 -48.24 -22.71 -16.78
C ALA A 50 -48.86 -22.28 -18.11
N THR A 51 -49.55 -21.14 -18.14
CA THR A 51 -49.99 -20.50 -19.39
C THR A 51 -48.98 -19.42 -19.77
N VAL A 52 -48.11 -19.77 -20.71
CA VAL A 52 -47.03 -18.90 -21.18
C VAL A 52 -47.50 -18.07 -22.37
N PHE A 53 -47.51 -16.75 -22.20
CA PHE A 53 -47.77 -15.74 -23.22
C PHE A 53 -46.44 -15.20 -23.77
N TYR A 54 -46.32 -15.10 -25.09
CA TYR A 54 -45.13 -14.57 -25.76
C TYR A 54 -45.49 -13.41 -26.70
N TYR A 55 -44.75 -12.32 -26.59
CA TYR A 55 -44.97 -11.12 -27.40
C TYR A 55 -44.38 -11.28 -28.79
N THR A 56 -45.23 -11.20 -29.81
CA THR A 56 -44.86 -11.53 -31.19
C THR A 56 -44.43 -10.33 -32.03
N LYS A 57 -44.88 -9.12 -31.69
CA LYS A 57 -44.69 -7.94 -32.55
C LYS A 57 -43.22 -7.61 -32.82
N THR A 58 -42.37 -7.69 -31.80
CA THR A 58 -40.95 -7.33 -31.95
C THR A 58 -40.19 -8.32 -32.82
N LYS A 59 -40.52 -9.60 -32.76
CA LYS A 59 -39.85 -10.67 -33.54
C LYS A 59 -40.48 -10.88 -34.92
N ASN A 60 -41.77 -10.55 -35.07
CA ASN A 60 -42.55 -10.65 -36.30
C ASN A 60 -42.45 -12.02 -37.00
N TRP A 61 -42.52 -13.10 -36.22
CA TRP A 61 -42.46 -14.47 -36.75
C TRP A 61 -43.82 -14.90 -37.34
N PRO A 62 -43.82 -15.63 -38.48
CA PRO A 62 -45.07 -16.10 -39.10
C PRO A 62 -45.76 -17.20 -38.27
N SER A 63 -45.03 -17.88 -37.39
CA SER A 63 -45.54 -18.85 -36.42
C SER A 63 -44.56 -18.90 -35.24
N THR A 64 -45.06 -19.15 -34.04
CA THR A 64 -44.24 -19.18 -32.82
C THR A 64 -44.43 -20.52 -32.10
N TYR A 65 -43.32 -21.14 -31.70
CA TYR A 65 -43.29 -22.40 -30.98
C TYR A 65 -42.63 -22.20 -29.61
N LEU A 66 -43.22 -22.82 -28.59
CA LEU A 66 -42.64 -22.96 -27.26
C LEU A 66 -41.92 -24.31 -27.17
N HIS A 67 -40.60 -24.29 -27.11
CA HIS A 67 -39.78 -25.44 -26.82
C HIS A 67 -39.39 -25.39 -25.34
N TYR A 68 -39.83 -26.37 -24.57
CA TYR A 68 -39.71 -26.33 -23.10
C TYR A 68 -39.39 -27.70 -22.48
N ALA A 69 -38.95 -27.69 -21.22
CA ALA A 69 -38.86 -28.82 -20.32
C ALA A 69 -39.42 -28.40 -18.94
N PRO A 70 -40.48 -29.03 -18.41
CA PRO A 70 -40.84 -28.89 -16.99
C PRO A 70 -39.64 -29.22 -16.11
N ASP A 71 -39.51 -28.59 -14.94
CA ASP A 71 -38.35 -28.81 -14.06
C ASP A 71 -38.17 -30.29 -13.71
N GLY A 72 -36.97 -30.84 -13.94
CA GLY A 72 -36.65 -32.27 -13.80
C GLY A 72 -37.18 -33.18 -14.92
N GLY A 73 -37.90 -32.62 -15.89
CA GLY A 73 -38.43 -33.30 -17.08
C GLY A 73 -37.51 -33.24 -18.31
N SER A 74 -37.95 -33.87 -19.41
CA SER A 74 -37.25 -33.83 -20.70
C SER A 74 -37.76 -32.70 -21.58
N TRP A 75 -36.88 -32.14 -22.42
CA TRP A 75 -37.27 -31.16 -23.43
C TRP A 75 -38.22 -31.75 -24.47
N THR A 76 -39.20 -30.96 -24.88
CA THR A 76 -40.02 -31.24 -26.08
C THR A 76 -39.14 -31.45 -27.32
N THR A 77 -39.59 -32.17 -28.34
CA THR A 77 -38.81 -32.30 -29.59
C THR A 77 -38.84 -31.00 -30.39
N VAL A 78 -37.70 -30.57 -30.95
CA VAL A 78 -37.59 -29.37 -31.80
C VAL A 78 -38.53 -29.50 -33.02
N PRO A 79 -39.33 -28.47 -33.39
CA PRO A 79 -39.30 -27.08 -32.91
C PRO A 79 -40.05 -26.78 -31.60
N GLY A 80 -40.53 -27.77 -30.88
CA GLY A 80 -41.38 -27.59 -29.70
C GLY A 80 -42.86 -27.54 -30.08
N THR A 81 -43.68 -26.99 -29.19
CA THR A 81 -45.14 -26.96 -29.38
C THR A 81 -45.60 -25.63 -29.94
N ALA A 82 -46.42 -25.65 -31.00
CA ALA A 82 -47.00 -24.43 -31.56
C ALA A 82 -47.82 -23.67 -30.51
N MET A 83 -47.59 -22.36 -30.42
CA MET A 83 -48.35 -21.43 -29.59
C MET A 83 -49.54 -20.90 -30.38
N GLU A 84 -50.69 -20.77 -29.74
CA GLU A 84 -51.93 -20.27 -30.34
C GLU A 84 -52.08 -18.77 -30.13
N ALA A 85 -52.81 -18.07 -31.01
CA ALA A 85 -53.10 -16.66 -30.82
C ALA A 85 -53.87 -16.43 -29.51
N ALA A 86 -53.45 -15.44 -28.71
CA ALA A 86 -54.06 -15.13 -27.42
C ALA A 86 -54.88 -13.83 -27.50
N CYS A 87 -54.23 -12.72 -27.83
CA CYS A 87 -54.82 -11.41 -28.11
C CYS A 87 -53.87 -10.62 -29.02
N THR A 88 -54.21 -9.37 -29.37
CA THR A 88 -53.38 -8.54 -30.28
C THR A 88 -51.91 -8.56 -29.86
N ASP A 89 -51.02 -8.90 -30.80
CA ASP A 89 -49.57 -9.02 -30.61
C ASP A 89 -49.08 -10.16 -29.68
N TRP A 90 -49.96 -11.00 -29.11
CA TRP A 90 -49.59 -12.08 -28.17
C TRP A 90 -50.04 -13.46 -28.63
N VAL A 91 -49.17 -14.46 -28.46
CA VAL A 91 -49.51 -15.89 -28.55
C VAL A 91 -49.39 -16.54 -27.18
N LYS A 92 -50.06 -17.67 -26.94
CA LYS A 92 -49.98 -18.40 -25.68
C LYS A 92 -49.83 -19.91 -25.86
N LYS A 93 -49.37 -20.57 -24.80
CA LYS A 93 -49.47 -22.02 -24.65
C LYS A 93 -49.65 -22.38 -23.18
N THR A 94 -50.66 -23.19 -22.89
CA THR A 94 -50.80 -23.83 -21.57
C THR A 94 -50.04 -25.15 -21.57
N VAL A 95 -49.16 -25.29 -20.59
CA VAL A 95 -48.33 -26.46 -20.32
C VAL A 95 -48.81 -27.10 -19.03
N ASP A 96 -49.01 -28.42 -19.05
CA ASP A 96 -49.23 -29.22 -17.85
C ASP A 96 -47.87 -29.53 -17.21
N LEU A 97 -47.68 -29.09 -15.97
CA LEU A 97 -46.43 -29.24 -15.25
C LEU A 97 -46.40 -30.49 -14.37
N GLY A 98 -47.53 -31.18 -14.18
CA GLY A 98 -47.63 -32.24 -13.19
C GLY A 98 -47.21 -31.74 -11.81
N SER A 99 -46.18 -32.34 -11.21
CA SER A 99 -45.62 -31.91 -9.92
C SER A 99 -44.47 -30.90 -10.01
N ALA A 100 -44.11 -30.43 -11.21
CA ALA A 100 -43.01 -29.48 -11.39
C ALA A 100 -43.38 -28.07 -10.89
N GLU A 101 -42.41 -27.37 -10.30
CA GLU A 101 -42.58 -26.00 -9.76
C GLU A 101 -42.41 -24.90 -10.84
N GLY A 102 -42.00 -25.29 -12.05
CA GLY A 102 -41.76 -24.41 -13.19
C GLY A 102 -41.30 -25.17 -14.44
N LEU A 103 -40.82 -24.42 -15.44
CA LEU A 103 -40.27 -24.94 -16.69
C LEU A 103 -39.10 -24.09 -17.21
N GLN A 104 -38.14 -24.75 -17.86
CA GLN A 104 -37.19 -24.11 -18.77
C GLN A 104 -37.82 -23.97 -20.15
N ALA A 105 -37.65 -22.83 -20.81
CA ALA A 105 -38.31 -22.51 -22.07
C ALA A 105 -37.42 -21.73 -23.04
N THR A 106 -37.66 -21.92 -24.33
CA THR A 106 -37.17 -21.10 -25.45
C THR A 106 -38.27 -20.96 -26.49
N PHE A 107 -38.19 -19.91 -27.30
CA PHE A 107 -39.16 -19.65 -28.35
C PHE A 107 -38.49 -19.72 -29.71
N ASN A 108 -39.19 -20.18 -30.75
CA ASN A 108 -38.66 -20.19 -32.11
C ASN A 108 -39.74 -20.05 -33.17
N ASN A 109 -39.32 -19.80 -34.40
CA ASN A 109 -40.21 -19.61 -35.55
C ASN A 109 -40.61 -20.90 -36.29
N GLY A 110 -40.22 -22.08 -35.79
CA GLY A 110 -40.40 -23.37 -36.47
C GLY A 110 -39.40 -23.65 -37.61
N ALA A 111 -38.54 -22.70 -37.96
CA ALA A 111 -37.60 -22.77 -39.07
C ALA A 111 -36.13 -22.49 -38.65
N GLY A 112 -35.81 -22.69 -37.38
CA GLY A 112 -34.44 -22.62 -36.86
C GLY A 112 -33.99 -21.25 -36.34
N THR A 113 -34.86 -20.24 -36.30
CA THR A 113 -34.58 -18.97 -35.61
C THR A 113 -35.09 -19.04 -34.18
N TRP A 114 -34.20 -18.81 -33.21
CA TRP A 114 -34.47 -18.98 -31.79
C TRP A 114 -34.39 -17.67 -31.00
N ASP A 115 -35.23 -17.60 -29.98
CA ASP A 115 -35.10 -16.70 -28.83
C ASP A 115 -34.80 -17.57 -27.60
N ASN A 116 -33.52 -17.61 -27.24
CA ASN A 116 -32.98 -18.35 -26.10
C ASN A 116 -32.45 -17.41 -25.01
N ASN A 117 -33.01 -16.20 -24.90
CA ASN A 117 -32.63 -15.22 -23.88
C ASN A 117 -31.12 -14.91 -23.85
N GLY A 118 -30.51 -14.74 -25.03
CA GLY A 118 -29.06 -14.49 -25.13
C GLY A 118 -28.19 -15.70 -24.78
N GLY A 119 -28.72 -16.92 -24.86
CA GLY A 119 -27.98 -18.18 -24.64
C GLY A 119 -28.28 -18.90 -23.33
N ALA A 120 -29.18 -18.39 -22.49
CA ALA A 120 -29.39 -18.87 -21.12
C ALA A 120 -30.72 -19.61 -20.86
N ASN A 121 -31.61 -19.72 -21.87
CA ASN A 121 -33.02 -20.15 -21.72
C ASN A 121 -33.83 -19.24 -20.76
N TYR A 122 -35.15 -19.37 -20.80
CA TYR A 122 -36.06 -18.72 -19.87
C TYR A 122 -36.45 -19.69 -18.76
N THR A 123 -36.33 -19.28 -17.50
CA THR A 123 -36.87 -20.00 -16.34
C THR A 123 -38.24 -19.43 -15.99
N LEU A 124 -39.30 -20.20 -16.21
CA LEU A 124 -40.69 -19.77 -16.03
C LEU A 124 -41.33 -20.54 -14.87
N GLY A 125 -42.13 -19.88 -14.02
CA GLY A 125 -42.85 -20.52 -12.90
C GLY A 125 -44.16 -21.21 -13.30
N THR A 126 -45.15 -21.18 -12.41
CA THR A 126 -46.53 -21.66 -12.64
C THR A 126 -47.50 -20.51 -12.88
N GLY A 127 -48.72 -20.80 -13.37
CA GLY A 127 -49.75 -19.79 -13.61
C GLY A 127 -49.59 -19.02 -14.93
N ASN A 128 -50.14 -17.80 -15.02
CA ASN A 128 -50.06 -16.97 -16.23
C ASN A 128 -48.73 -16.22 -16.27
N ILE A 129 -47.94 -16.43 -17.31
CA ILE A 129 -46.56 -15.93 -17.43
C ILE A 129 -46.41 -15.24 -18.77
N THR A 130 -45.82 -14.06 -18.79
CA THR A 130 -45.54 -13.28 -20.00
C THR A 130 -44.05 -13.19 -20.22
N VAL A 131 -43.65 -13.38 -21.47
CA VAL A 131 -42.29 -13.11 -21.95
C VAL A 131 -42.38 -12.07 -23.06
N LYS A 132 -41.80 -10.89 -22.81
CA LYS A 132 -41.72 -9.79 -23.77
C LYS A 132 -40.29 -9.25 -23.83
N ASP A 133 -39.68 -9.37 -24.99
CA ASP A 133 -38.35 -8.81 -25.28
C ASP A 133 -37.28 -9.20 -24.24
N GLY A 134 -37.31 -10.44 -23.76
CA GLY A 134 -36.36 -10.95 -22.74
C GLY A 134 -36.83 -10.83 -21.29
N VAL A 135 -37.92 -10.09 -21.01
CA VAL A 135 -38.43 -9.84 -19.65
C VAL A 135 -39.56 -10.81 -19.31
N ILE A 136 -39.49 -11.44 -18.12
CA ILE A 136 -40.49 -12.37 -17.59
C ILE A 136 -41.37 -11.63 -16.56
N ALA A 137 -42.69 -11.74 -16.68
CA ALA A 137 -43.66 -11.28 -15.67
C ALA A 137 -44.79 -12.29 -15.48
N HIS A 138 -45.43 -12.32 -14.30
CA HIS A 138 -46.47 -13.30 -13.94
C HIS A 138 -47.87 -12.68 -14.03
N SER A 139 -48.36 -12.48 -15.26
CA SER A 139 -49.67 -11.89 -15.53
C SER A 139 -50.29 -12.45 -16.81
N ASP A 140 -51.61 -12.37 -16.95
CA ASP A 140 -52.30 -12.57 -18.23
C ASP A 140 -52.37 -11.21 -18.97
N PRO A 141 -51.66 -11.02 -20.08
CA PRO A 141 -51.66 -9.76 -20.83
C PRO A 141 -52.98 -9.53 -21.56
N CYS A 142 -53.85 -10.56 -21.64
CA CYS A 142 -55.15 -10.52 -22.27
C CYS A 142 -56.30 -10.43 -21.25
N ALA A 143 -56.01 -10.40 -19.93
CA ALA A 143 -57.03 -10.27 -18.88
C ALA A 143 -57.69 -8.89 -18.83
N ASP A 144 -57.27 -7.95 -19.68
CA ASP A 144 -57.85 -6.63 -19.80
C ASP A 144 -58.71 -6.52 -21.07
N THR A 145 -59.91 -7.12 -21.04
CA THR A 145 -60.97 -6.79 -22.01
C THR A 145 -61.87 -5.73 -21.39
N GLY A 146 -61.38 -4.49 -21.34
CA GLY A 146 -62.09 -3.37 -20.73
C GLY A 146 -61.81 -2.04 -21.41
N GLY A 147 -62.18 -1.87 -22.68
CA GLY A 147 -62.38 -0.54 -23.26
C GLY A 147 -63.68 0.07 -22.71
N GLY A 148 -63.66 0.54 -21.47
CA GLY A 148 -64.77 1.26 -20.84
C GLY A 148 -64.55 2.77 -20.92
N SER A 149 -65.61 3.54 -21.18
CA SER A 149 -65.59 5.02 -21.10
C SER A 149 -65.58 5.54 -19.65
N GLY A 150 -64.80 4.89 -18.77
CA GLY A 150 -64.75 5.12 -17.33
C GLY A 150 -63.58 5.99 -16.85
N ASN A 151 -63.50 6.16 -15.54
CA ASN A 151 -62.40 6.80 -14.82
C ASN A 151 -61.15 5.91 -14.85
N ALA A 152 -59.98 6.55 -14.99
CA ALA A 152 -58.68 5.88 -14.96
C ALA A 152 -57.79 6.38 -13.81
N ALA A 153 -56.93 5.50 -13.29
CA ALA A 153 -55.89 5.81 -12.32
C ALA A 153 -54.52 5.42 -12.88
N THR A 154 -53.59 6.39 -12.94
CA THR A 154 -52.19 6.13 -13.33
C THR A 154 -51.33 6.11 -12.08
N VAL A 155 -50.69 4.99 -11.80
CA VAL A 155 -49.96 4.73 -10.57
C VAL A 155 -48.48 4.52 -10.88
N TYR A 156 -47.63 5.32 -10.25
CA TYR A 156 -46.18 5.13 -10.22
C TYR A 156 -45.76 4.55 -8.86
N TYR A 157 -45.00 3.45 -8.84
CA TYR A 157 -44.51 2.79 -7.64
C TYR A 157 -42.98 2.74 -7.63
N SER A 158 -42.35 3.25 -6.56
CA SER A 158 -40.91 3.26 -6.40
C SER A 158 -40.41 1.95 -5.79
N THR A 159 -39.54 1.25 -6.51
CA THR A 159 -38.86 0.03 -6.05
C THR A 159 -37.46 0.28 -5.51
N ALA A 160 -36.98 1.54 -5.51
CA ALA A 160 -35.62 1.90 -5.07
C ALA A 160 -35.28 1.40 -3.65
N THR A 161 -36.25 1.42 -2.73
CA THR A 161 -36.05 0.98 -1.34
C THR A 161 -36.33 -0.50 -1.15
N THR A 162 -37.17 -1.10 -1.98
CA THR A 162 -37.53 -2.53 -1.88
C THR A 162 -36.57 -3.45 -2.65
N GLY A 163 -35.82 -2.90 -3.61
CA GLY A 163 -34.90 -3.65 -4.47
C GLY A 163 -35.61 -4.57 -5.45
N TRP A 164 -36.92 -4.40 -5.69
CA TRP A 164 -37.68 -5.27 -6.57
C TRP A 164 -37.32 -5.05 -8.04
N THR A 165 -37.09 -6.16 -8.75
CA THR A 165 -36.81 -6.17 -10.19
C THR A 165 -38.07 -6.35 -11.05
N THR A 166 -39.22 -6.57 -10.42
CA THR A 166 -40.56 -6.66 -11.02
C THR A 166 -41.61 -6.11 -10.05
N ALA A 167 -42.71 -5.54 -10.56
CA ALA A 167 -43.81 -5.07 -9.73
C ALA A 167 -45.17 -5.38 -10.35
N ASN A 168 -46.12 -5.85 -9.55
CA ASN A 168 -47.53 -6.00 -9.88
C ASN A 168 -48.37 -5.12 -8.96
N ILE A 169 -49.52 -4.67 -9.46
CA ILE A 169 -50.58 -4.02 -8.69
C ILE A 169 -51.79 -4.95 -8.61
N HIS A 170 -52.11 -5.41 -7.41
CA HIS A 170 -53.34 -6.10 -7.08
C HIS A 170 -54.31 -5.08 -6.53
N TYR A 171 -55.52 -4.97 -7.10
CA TYR A 171 -56.40 -3.85 -6.76
C TYR A 171 -57.90 -4.21 -6.75
N ALA A 172 -58.68 -3.37 -6.08
CA ALA A 172 -60.15 -3.38 -6.07
C ALA A 172 -60.67 -1.94 -6.23
N PRO A 173 -61.37 -1.59 -7.34
CA PRO A 173 -62.11 -0.34 -7.43
C PRO A 173 -63.09 -0.20 -6.26
N THR A 174 -63.35 1.02 -5.78
CA THR A 174 -64.29 1.23 -4.67
C THR A 174 -65.67 0.65 -4.99
N GLY A 175 -66.13 -0.30 -4.16
CA GLY A 175 -67.39 -1.02 -4.36
C GLY A 175 -67.29 -2.24 -5.30
N GLY A 176 -66.11 -2.52 -5.85
CA GLY A 176 -65.81 -3.70 -6.68
C GLY A 176 -65.09 -4.82 -5.92
N SER A 177 -64.80 -5.91 -6.63
CA SER A 177 -64.01 -7.04 -6.13
C SER A 177 -62.52 -6.86 -6.41
N TRP A 178 -61.67 -7.50 -5.60
CA TRP A 178 -60.24 -7.58 -5.87
C TRP A 178 -59.96 -8.36 -7.15
N THR A 179 -58.94 -7.92 -7.90
CA THR A 179 -58.33 -8.71 -8.97
C THR A 179 -57.88 -10.09 -8.45
N THR A 180 -57.68 -11.08 -9.31
CA THR A 180 -57.06 -12.35 -8.89
C THR A 180 -55.59 -12.13 -8.52
N VAL A 181 -55.05 -12.88 -7.56
CA VAL A 181 -53.62 -12.85 -7.19
C VAL A 181 -52.79 -13.44 -8.35
N PRO A 182 -51.64 -12.84 -8.73
CA PRO A 182 -50.92 -11.72 -8.10
C PRO A 182 -51.33 -10.30 -8.53
N GLY A 183 -52.42 -10.12 -9.26
CA GLY A 183 -52.85 -8.83 -9.80
C GLY A 183 -52.33 -8.59 -11.21
N VAL A 184 -52.18 -7.32 -11.59
CA VAL A 184 -51.78 -6.91 -12.95
C VAL A 184 -50.34 -6.38 -12.95
N GLY A 185 -49.54 -6.80 -13.92
CA GLY A 185 -48.14 -6.35 -14.05
C GLY A 185 -48.00 -4.87 -14.35
N MET A 186 -47.05 -4.21 -13.67
CA MET A 186 -46.62 -2.84 -13.94
C MET A 186 -45.45 -2.84 -14.92
N GLU A 187 -45.29 -1.77 -15.69
CA GLU A 187 -44.17 -1.56 -16.63
C GLU A 187 -43.09 -0.67 -16.01
N ALA A 188 -41.82 -0.87 -16.36
CA ALA A 188 -40.74 0.02 -15.93
C ALA A 188 -40.90 1.41 -16.57
N ALA A 189 -40.90 2.47 -15.76
CA ALA A 189 -41.09 3.84 -16.22
C ALA A 189 -39.76 4.59 -16.39
N CYS A 190 -38.92 4.55 -15.36
CA CYS A 190 -37.53 5.00 -15.36
C CYS A 190 -36.78 4.33 -14.19
N THR A 191 -35.48 4.58 -14.03
CA THR A 191 -34.67 3.93 -12.98
C THR A 191 -35.34 4.04 -11.61
N GLY A 192 -35.69 2.89 -11.03
CA GLY A 192 -36.33 2.77 -9.72
C GLY A 192 -37.85 2.99 -9.67
N TRP A 193 -38.51 3.28 -10.79
CA TRP A 193 -39.96 3.57 -10.87
C TRP A 193 -40.70 2.66 -11.84
N TRP A 194 -41.86 2.16 -11.41
CA TRP A 194 -42.77 1.31 -12.17
C TRP A 194 -44.11 1.99 -12.36
N LYS A 195 -44.80 1.79 -13.48
CA LYS A 195 -46.04 2.47 -13.85
C LYS A 195 -47.13 1.47 -14.23
N ARG A 196 -48.39 1.80 -13.92
CA ARG A 196 -49.55 1.19 -14.55
C ARG A 196 -50.70 2.19 -14.64
N THR A 197 -51.40 2.20 -15.76
CA THR A 197 -52.69 2.86 -15.89
C THR A 197 -53.80 1.82 -15.80
N LEU A 198 -54.76 2.04 -14.91
CA LEU A 198 -55.86 1.14 -14.58
C LEU A 198 -57.18 1.80 -14.95
N ASP A 199 -58.04 1.11 -15.72
CA ASP A 199 -59.46 1.46 -15.84
C ASP A 199 -60.20 0.96 -14.58
N ILE A 200 -60.92 1.87 -13.92
CA ILE A 200 -61.68 1.57 -12.71
C ILE A 200 -63.18 1.85 -12.87
N GLY A 201 -63.66 1.95 -14.12
CA GLY A 201 -65.08 2.14 -14.43
C GLY A 201 -65.62 3.45 -13.86
N THR A 202 -66.74 3.43 -13.15
CA THR A 202 -67.29 4.66 -12.53
C THR A 202 -66.72 4.99 -11.15
N ALA A 203 -65.78 4.17 -10.63
CA ALA A 203 -65.19 4.40 -9.32
C ALA A 203 -64.28 5.64 -9.33
N THR A 204 -64.22 6.36 -8.21
CA THR A 204 -63.36 7.56 -8.05
C THR A 204 -62.04 7.27 -7.34
N SER A 205 -61.89 6.05 -6.81
CA SER A 205 -60.66 5.51 -6.23
C SER A 205 -60.64 3.98 -6.24
N LEU A 206 -59.50 3.42 -5.88
CA LEU A 206 -59.26 1.99 -5.73
C LEU A 206 -58.44 1.71 -4.47
N LYS A 207 -58.61 0.51 -3.91
CA LYS A 207 -57.65 -0.06 -2.96
C LYS A 207 -56.60 -0.87 -3.74
N ALA A 208 -55.34 -0.81 -3.32
CA ALA A 208 -54.25 -1.53 -3.97
C ALA A 208 -53.24 -2.11 -2.97
N ALA A 209 -52.63 -3.23 -3.35
CA ALA A 209 -51.41 -3.76 -2.76
C ALA A 209 -50.42 -4.08 -3.90
N PHE A 210 -49.14 -3.88 -3.64
CA PHE A 210 -48.08 -4.17 -4.61
C PHE A 210 -47.38 -5.48 -4.26
N ASN A 211 -46.87 -6.20 -5.25
CA ASN A 211 -46.06 -7.40 -5.00
C ASN A 211 -45.03 -7.60 -6.12
N ASN A 212 -44.02 -8.42 -5.85
CA ASN A 212 -42.97 -8.76 -6.82
C ASN A 212 -43.34 -9.94 -7.74
N GLY A 213 -44.55 -10.49 -7.63
CA GLY A 213 -45.00 -11.69 -8.38
C GLY A 213 -44.57 -13.02 -7.76
N ASN A 214 -43.69 -13.01 -6.75
CA ASN A 214 -43.14 -14.19 -6.09
C ASN A 214 -43.56 -14.27 -4.60
N GLY A 215 -44.78 -13.83 -4.29
CA GLY A 215 -45.35 -13.94 -2.95
C GLY A 215 -44.84 -12.92 -1.90
N VAL A 216 -44.02 -11.94 -2.28
CA VAL A 216 -43.62 -10.82 -1.39
C VAL A 216 -44.50 -9.61 -1.67
N TRP A 217 -45.12 -9.08 -0.61
CA TRP A 217 -46.15 -8.04 -0.69
C TRP A 217 -45.76 -6.75 0.03
N ASP A 218 -46.20 -5.64 -0.55
CA ASP A 218 -46.32 -4.33 0.09
C ASP A 218 -47.80 -3.94 0.11
N ASN A 219 -48.44 -4.22 1.24
CA ASN A 219 -49.84 -3.91 1.52
C ASN A 219 -49.98 -2.78 2.55
N ASN A 220 -48.97 -1.90 2.66
CA ASN A 220 -48.96 -0.79 3.61
C ASN A 220 -49.23 -1.22 5.07
N ASN A 221 -48.52 -2.25 5.55
CA ASN A 221 -48.71 -2.82 6.89
C ASN A 221 -50.17 -3.27 7.16
N SER A 222 -50.73 -4.02 6.20
CA SER A 222 -52.11 -4.54 6.24
C SER A 222 -53.23 -3.48 6.13
N ALA A 223 -52.90 -2.23 5.76
CA ALA A 223 -53.88 -1.16 5.60
C ALA A 223 -54.39 -1.00 4.14
N ASP A 224 -53.68 -1.56 3.17
CA ASP A 224 -53.81 -1.30 1.73
C ASP A 224 -53.57 0.18 1.35
N TYR A 225 -53.21 0.42 0.10
CA TYR A 225 -53.10 1.77 -0.46
C TYR A 225 -54.45 2.22 -1.00
N THR A 226 -54.88 3.44 -0.66
CA THR A 226 -56.05 4.06 -1.30
C THR A 226 -55.56 5.03 -2.37
N LEU A 227 -55.83 4.74 -3.64
CA LEU A 227 -55.34 5.48 -4.79
C LEU A 227 -56.53 6.14 -5.53
N PRO A 228 -56.56 7.48 -5.69
CA PRO A 228 -57.63 8.16 -6.41
C PRO A 228 -57.45 8.05 -7.94
N THR A 229 -58.43 8.56 -8.68
CA THR A 229 -58.29 8.85 -10.11
C THR A 229 -57.16 9.85 -10.41
N GLY A 230 -56.62 9.80 -11.63
CA GLY A 230 -55.48 10.65 -12.05
C GLY A 230 -54.11 10.03 -11.73
N THR A 231 -53.05 10.85 -11.80
CA THR A 231 -51.68 10.39 -11.56
C THR A 231 -51.34 10.40 -10.07
N THR A 232 -50.82 9.28 -9.58
CA THR A 232 -50.39 9.10 -8.19
C THR A 232 -49.02 8.43 -8.14
N THR A 233 -48.15 8.90 -7.24
CA THR A 233 -46.89 8.22 -6.91
C THR A 233 -46.95 7.59 -5.53
N VAL A 234 -46.38 6.39 -5.40
CA VAL A 234 -46.21 5.66 -4.14
C VAL A 234 -44.71 5.41 -3.94
N LYS A 235 -44.14 6.00 -2.89
CA LYS A 235 -42.73 5.83 -2.52
C LYS A 235 -42.60 5.78 -1.01
N ASP A 236 -41.84 4.80 -0.51
CA ASP A 236 -41.61 4.61 0.94
C ASP A 236 -42.91 4.59 1.76
N ARG A 237 -43.94 3.93 1.21
CA ARG A 237 -45.33 3.84 1.72
C ARG A 237 -46.12 5.15 1.75
N VAL A 238 -45.60 6.23 1.17
CA VAL A 238 -46.29 7.52 1.04
C VAL A 238 -46.97 7.61 -0.32
N VAL A 239 -48.28 7.91 -0.30
CA VAL A 239 -49.08 8.20 -1.49
C VAL A 239 -49.08 9.71 -1.73
N THR A 240 -48.68 10.15 -2.93
CA THR A 240 -48.75 11.56 -3.37
C THR A 240 -49.68 11.65 -4.57
N THR A 241 -50.78 12.38 -4.42
CA THR A 241 -51.82 12.54 -5.44
C THR A 241 -51.53 13.75 -6.33
N GLY A 242 -51.86 13.67 -7.61
CA GLY A 242 -51.63 14.77 -8.57
C GLY A 242 -50.14 15.08 -8.80
N SER A 243 -49.24 14.12 -8.55
CA SER A 243 -47.82 14.31 -8.75
C SER A 243 -47.48 14.49 -10.23
N ALA A 244 -46.49 15.35 -10.50
CA ALA A 244 -45.83 15.38 -11.80
C ALA A 244 -45.18 14.02 -12.08
N ASP A 245 -45.02 13.68 -13.35
CA ASP A 245 -44.35 12.45 -13.75
C ASP A 245 -42.94 12.42 -13.13
N PRO A 246 -42.61 11.46 -12.25
CA PRO A 246 -41.29 11.39 -11.62
C PRO A 246 -40.16 11.09 -12.62
N CYS A 247 -40.52 10.74 -13.86
CA CYS A 247 -39.63 10.52 -14.97
C CYS A 247 -39.63 11.70 -15.98
N ALA A 248 -40.24 12.85 -15.64
CA ALA A 248 -40.19 14.06 -16.48
C ALA A 248 -38.78 14.65 -16.51
N ALA A 249 -38.26 14.94 -17.70
CA ALA A 249 -36.99 15.64 -17.87
C ALA A 249 -37.11 17.11 -17.43
N GLU A 250 -36.17 17.60 -16.60
CA GLU A 250 -36.04 19.03 -16.33
C GLU A 250 -35.57 19.78 -17.59
N ALA A 251 -35.90 21.07 -17.66
CA ALA A 251 -35.46 21.91 -18.76
C ALA A 251 -33.92 22.00 -18.79
N PRO A 252 -33.27 21.79 -19.94
CA PRO A 252 -31.82 21.82 -20.04
C PRO A 252 -31.29 23.20 -19.67
N ASP A 253 -30.21 23.22 -18.88
CA ASP A 253 -29.45 24.44 -18.67
C ASP A 253 -28.73 24.82 -19.96
N THR A 254 -28.86 26.07 -20.36
CA THR A 254 -28.31 26.58 -21.63
C THR A 254 -27.40 27.80 -21.44
N GLU A 255 -27.18 28.23 -20.19
CA GLU A 255 -26.31 29.36 -19.89
C GLU A 255 -24.88 28.88 -19.72
N ALA A 256 -23.92 29.54 -20.37
CA ALA A 256 -22.52 29.17 -20.28
C ALA A 256 -21.81 29.92 -19.13
N PRO A 257 -20.79 29.31 -18.51
CA PRO A 257 -19.96 29.98 -17.52
C PRO A 257 -19.28 31.27 -18.02
N SER A 258 -18.90 32.13 -17.08
CA SER A 258 -18.04 33.29 -17.36
C SER A 258 -16.65 32.86 -17.85
N THR A 259 -16.00 33.74 -18.63
CA THR A 259 -14.66 33.46 -19.19
C THR A 259 -13.59 33.49 -18.10
N PRO A 260 -12.74 32.47 -17.96
CA PRO A 260 -11.61 32.49 -17.02
C PRO A 260 -10.67 33.68 -17.28
N ALA A 261 -10.30 34.39 -16.20
CA ALA A 261 -9.45 35.60 -16.26
C ALA A 261 -8.03 35.35 -15.72
N ASN A 262 -7.13 36.31 -15.93
CA ASN A 262 -5.76 36.32 -15.39
C ASN A 262 -4.94 35.04 -15.61
N VAL A 263 -5.09 34.44 -16.80
CA VAL A 263 -4.29 33.26 -17.17
C VAL A 263 -2.81 33.63 -17.25
N LYS A 264 -1.98 32.90 -16.52
CA LYS A 264 -0.52 33.05 -16.49
C LYS A 264 0.13 31.71 -16.81
N ALA A 265 1.27 31.75 -17.48
CA ALA A 265 2.10 30.59 -17.78
C ALA A 265 3.54 30.88 -17.37
N ALA A 266 4.16 29.98 -16.63
CA ALA A 266 5.56 30.09 -16.20
C ALA A 266 6.26 28.74 -16.42
N ALA A 267 7.35 28.75 -17.20
CA ALA A 267 8.11 27.54 -17.48
C ALA A 267 9.10 27.20 -16.36
N THR A 268 9.39 25.92 -16.18
CA THR A 268 10.46 25.41 -15.32
C THR A 268 11.06 24.15 -15.96
N HIS A 269 12.28 24.23 -16.48
CA HIS A 269 12.86 23.16 -17.34
C HIS A 269 11.88 22.76 -18.47
N THR A 270 11.50 21.48 -18.56
CA THR A 270 10.54 20.90 -19.51
C THR A 270 9.09 20.85 -19.00
N SER A 271 8.72 21.73 -18.07
CA SER A 271 7.33 21.89 -17.62
C SER A 271 6.87 23.35 -17.67
N VAL A 272 5.55 23.55 -17.71
CA VAL A 272 4.91 24.87 -17.61
C VAL A 272 3.79 24.82 -16.58
N LEU A 273 3.88 25.69 -15.57
CA LEU A 273 2.80 25.95 -14.61
C LEU A 273 1.85 26.99 -15.20
N VAL A 274 0.57 26.67 -15.27
CA VAL A 274 -0.52 27.52 -15.74
C VAL A 274 -1.48 27.80 -14.58
N THR A 275 -1.80 29.07 -14.33
CA THR A 275 -2.77 29.48 -13.28
C THR A 275 -3.77 30.49 -13.83
N TRP A 276 -4.98 30.53 -13.28
CA TRP A 276 -6.04 31.47 -13.66
C TRP A 276 -7.00 31.75 -12.50
N ASP A 277 -7.88 32.73 -12.66
CA ASP A 277 -8.95 33.02 -11.71
C ASP A 277 -10.19 32.18 -12.00
N ALA A 278 -10.90 31.78 -10.93
CA ALA A 278 -12.11 30.97 -11.05
C ALA A 278 -13.22 31.69 -11.86
N ALA A 279 -13.86 30.94 -12.74
CA ALA A 279 -15.08 31.35 -13.44
C ALA A 279 -16.32 31.16 -12.55
N THR A 280 -17.42 31.80 -12.93
CA THR A 280 -18.72 31.77 -12.26
C THR A 280 -19.80 31.34 -13.23
N ASP A 281 -20.85 30.69 -12.73
CA ASP A 281 -21.97 30.18 -13.52
C ASP A 281 -23.28 30.28 -12.72
N ASN A 282 -24.43 30.25 -13.41
CA ASN A 282 -25.76 30.36 -12.78
C ASN A 282 -26.10 29.11 -11.93
N LYS A 283 -25.50 27.95 -12.22
CA LYS A 283 -25.59 26.74 -11.40
C LYS A 283 -24.24 26.39 -10.78
N ALA A 284 -23.25 26.02 -11.60
CA ALA A 284 -21.90 25.67 -11.14
C ALA A 284 -20.95 25.41 -12.30
N VAL A 285 -19.71 25.91 -12.18
CA VAL A 285 -18.58 25.45 -13.00
C VAL A 285 -18.09 24.11 -12.46
N THR A 286 -18.04 23.08 -13.31
CA THR A 286 -17.64 21.73 -12.89
C THR A 286 -16.21 21.38 -13.30
N LYS A 287 -15.70 21.99 -14.38
CA LYS A 287 -14.32 21.79 -14.86
C LYS A 287 -13.83 22.96 -15.72
N TYR A 288 -12.55 22.94 -16.03
CA TYR A 288 -11.87 23.81 -16.98
C TYR A 288 -11.22 22.99 -18.08
N GLN A 289 -11.32 23.47 -19.31
CA GLN A 289 -10.60 22.96 -20.48
C GLN A 289 -9.36 23.80 -20.75
N VAL A 290 -8.19 23.29 -20.41
CA VAL A 290 -6.90 23.91 -20.74
C VAL A 290 -6.49 23.43 -22.13
N THR A 291 -6.48 24.35 -23.09
CA THR A 291 -5.96 24.10 -24.43
C THR A 291 -4.52 24.58 -24.50
N ARG A 292 -3.60 23.67 -24.76
CA ARG A 292 -2.21 23.94 -25.13
C ARG A 292 -2.06 23.96 -26.64
N THR A 293 -1.30 24.92 -27.14
CA THR A 293 -0.84 25.02 -28.52
C THR A 293 0.67 25.27 -28.54
N GLY A 294 1.35 24.84 -29.61
CA GLY A 294 2.83 24.82 -29.66
C GLY A 294 3.41 23.44 -29.34
N GLY A 295 4.72 23.27 -29.51
CA GLY A 295 5.39 21.98 -29.42
C GLY A 295 5.28 21.09 -30.66
N THR A 296 5.93 19.92 -30.61
CA THR A 296 5.93 18.92 -31.70
C THR A 296 4.66 18.07 -31.76
N THR A 297 3.83 18.11 -30.72
CA THR A 297 2.59 17.31 -30.59
C THR A 297 1.31 18.07 -30.98
N GLY A 298 1.43 19.33 -31.40
CA GLY A 298 0.29 20.15 -31.80
C GLY A 298 -0.62 20.54 -30.64
N THR A 299 -1.91 20.76 -30.94
CA THR A 299 -2.90 21.23 -29.96
C THR A 299 -3.37 20.08 -29.05
N VAL A 300 -3.30 20.29 -27.73
CA VAL A 300 -3.80 19.34 -26.74
C VAL A 300 -4.82 20.04 -25.84
N VAL A 301 -5.94 19.36 -25.55
CA VAL A 301 -6.97 19.85 -24.63
C VAL A 301 -7.00 18.93 -23.41
N THR A 302 -6.92 19.51 -22.22
CA THR A 302 -6.92 18.79 -20.94
C THR A 302 -8.00 19.35 -20.02
N ASP A 303 -8.84 18.46 -19.51
CA ASP A 303 -9.85 18.81 -18.51
C ASP A 303 -9.23 18.79 -17.10
N VAL A 304 -9.46 19.85 -16.33
CA VAL A 304 -8.98 20.00 -14.94
C VAL A 304 -10.05 20.61 -14.05
N SER A 305 -10.09 20.25 -12.77
CA SER A 305 -11.09 20.77 -11.81
C SER A 305 -10.57 21.93 -10.95
N ALA A 306 -9.26 22.20 -10.98
CA ALA A 306 -8.61 23.27 -10.23
C ALA A 306 -8.28 24.46 -11.14
N THR A 307 -8.03 25.63 -10.54
CA THR A 307 -7.58 26.85 -11.24
C THR A 307 -6.06 26.92 -11.47
N VAL A 308 -5.42 25.76 -11.43
CA VAL A 308 -3.99 25.55 -11.64
C VAL A 308 -3.78 24.26 -12.39
N PHE A 309 -2.84 24.27 -13.34
CA PHE A 309 -2.47 23.12 -14.14
C PHE A 309 -0.96 23.13 -14.39
N THR A 310 -0.29 22.00 -14.14
CA THR A 310 1.12 21.83 -14.47
C THR A 310 1.25 20.89 -15.65
N ASP A 311 1.74 21.42 -16.76
CA ASP A 311 2.00 20.68 -17.99
C ASP A 311 3.46 20.21 -18.00
N THR A 312 3.70 18.92 -18.21
CA THR A 312 5.01 18.28 -17.99
C THR A 312 5.43 17.44 -19.20
N GLY A 313 6.73 17.08 -19.28
CA GLY A 313 7.24 16.26 -20.38
C GLY A 313 7.27 17.01 -21.72
N LEU A 314 7.39 18.33 -21.66
CA LEU A 314 7.41 19.20 -22.83
C LEU A 314 8.79 19.20 -23.50
N ALA A 315 8.83 19.44 -24.80
CA ALA A 315 10.07 19.59 -25.53
C ALA A 315 10.88 20.77 -24.97
N GLU A 316 12.19 20.65 -24.93
CA GLU A 316 13.10 21.68 -24.45
C GLU A 316 13.07 22.91 -25.34
N HIS A 317 13.37 24.09 -24.78
CA HIS A 317 13.52 25.33 -25.54
C HIS A 317 12.35 25.65 -26.47
N THR A 318 11.15 25.23 -26.08
CA THR A 318 9.96 25.23 -26.93
C THR A 318 8.90 26.12 -26.33
N ALA A 319 8.34 27.01 -27.15
CA ALA A 319 7.26 27.88 -26.76
C ALA A 319 5.94 27.12 -26.73
N TYR A 320 5.21 27.27 -25.62
CA TYR A 320 3.87 26.75 -25.43
C TYR A 320 2.93 27.88 -25.07
N THR A 321 1.73 27.83 -25.63
CA THR A 321 0.68 28.82 -25.45
C THR A 321 -0.58 28.12 -24.92
N TYR A 322 -1.15 28.66 -23.86
CA TYR A 322 -2.28 28.09 -23.12
C TYR A 322 -3.48 29.04 -23.16
N SER A 323 -4.68 28.48 -23.33
CA SER A 323 -5.95 29.16 -23.12
C SER A 323 -6.89 28.26 -22.33
N VAL A 324 -7.77 28.84 -21.52
CA VAL A 324 -8.66 28.09 -20.62
C VAL A 324 -10.12 28.42 -20.94
N LYS A 325 -10.98 27.41 -20.96
CA LYS A 325 -12.45 27.55 -20.95
C LYS A 325 -13.01 26.96 -19.66
N ALA A 326 -14.10 27.50 -19.15
CA ALA A 326 -14.89 26.90 -18.07
C ALA A 326 -16.05 26.09 -18.67
N VAL A 327 -16.39 24.98 -18.03
CA VAL A 327 -17.51 24.11 -18.42
C VAL A 327 -18.40 23.85 -17.20
N ASP A 328 -19.71 24.01 -17.35
CA ASP A 328 -20.70 23.76 -16.30
C ASP A 328 -21.10 22.28 -16.22
N ALA A 329 -22.13 21.97 -15.44
CA ALA A 329 -22.68 20.61 -15.31
C ALA A 329 -23.49 20.15 -16.54
N ALA A 330 -24.03 21.07 -17.33
CA ALA A 330 -24.83 20.78 -18.52
C ALA A 330 -24.00 20.69 -19.81
N GLY A 331 -22.70 20.97 -19.72
CA GLY A 331 -21.77 20.98 -20.86
C GLY A 331 -21.68 22.32 -21.58
N ASN A 332 -22.35 23.37 -21.09
CA ASN A 332 -22.18 24.71 -21.63
C ASN A 332 -20.75 25.18 -21.35
N THR A 333 -20.10 25.73 -22.37
CA THR A 333 -18.69 26.06 -22.35
C THR A 333 -18.50 27.56 -22.55
N SER A 334 -17.71 28.20 -21.69
CA SER A 334 -17.38 29.62 -21.81
C SER A 334 -16.59 29.91 -23.11
N PRO A 335 -16.53 31.18 -23.55
CA PRO A 335 -15.46 31.63 -24.43
C PRO A 335 -14.08 31.29 -23.85
N ALA A 336 -13.08 31.17 -24.71
CA ALA A 336 -11.70 30.94 -24.28
C ALA A 336 -11.11 32.22 -23.65
N SER A 337 -10.30 32.04 -22.62
CA SER A 337 -9.53 33.11 -22.00
C SER A 337 -8.55 33.77 -22.97
N ALA A 338 -7.99 34.91 -22.57
CA ALA A 338 -6.74 35.40 -23.15
C ALA A 338 -5.63 34.33 -23.01
N THR A 339 -4.73 34.27 -23.99
CA THR A 339 -3.66 33.27 -24.01
C THR A 339 -2.49 33.67 -23.12
N ALA A 340 -1.91 32.71 -22.42
CA ALA A 340 -0.63 32.87 -21.71
C ALA A 340 0.43 31.99 -22.37
N SER A 341 1.67 32.47 -22.49
CA SER A 341 2.75 31.70 -23.12
C SER A 341 3.97 31.60 -22.20
N ALA A 342 4.66 30.47 -22.27
CA ALA A 342 5.95 30.26 -21.66
C ALA A 342 6.85 29.44 -22.59
N THR A 343 8.16 29.65 -22.52
CA THR A 343 9.14 28.86 -23.27
C THR A 343 9.87 27.96 -22.28
N THR A 344 9.82 26.66 -22.50
CA THR A 344 10.55 25.68 -21.68
C THR A 344 12.06 25.93 -21.73
N GLY A 345 12.74 25.64 -20.64
CA GLY A 345 14.19 25.64 -20.59
C GLY A 345 14.78 24.35 -21.18
N ALA A 346 16.09 24.18 -21.02
CA ALA A 346 16.73 22.88 -21.24
C ALA A 346 16.11 21.85 -20.27
N SER A 347 16.07 20.58 -20.67
CA SER A 347 15.89 19.53 -19.67
C SER A 347 17.08 19.59 -18.73
N ALA A 348 16.88 19.20 -17.47
CA ALA A 348 18.03 18.73 -16.74
C ALA A 348 18.58 17.56 -17.57
N PRO A 349 19.85 17.58 -18.01
CA PRO A 349 20.40 16.42 -18.70
C PRO A 349 20.12 15.21 -17.83
N ALA A 350 19.53 14.17 -18.43
CA ALA A 350 19.42 12.90 -17.72
C ALA A 350 20.83 12.58 -17.21
N PRO A 351 21.01 12.29 -15.91
CA PRO A 351 22.32 11.99 -15.38
C PRO A 351 22.93 10.87 -16.22
N ASP A 352 24.21 11.00 -16.56
CA ASP A 352 24.91 9.95 -17.29
C ASP A 352 24.70 8.62 -16.53
N PRO A 353 24.31 7.53 -17.20
CA PRO A 353 24.05 6.26 -16.54
C PRO A 353 25.14 5.91 -15.52
N GLY A 354 24.72 5.60 -14.30
CA GLY A 354 25.64 5.35 -13.18
C GLY A 354 26.25 6.58 -12.51
N THR A 355 25.67 7.78 -12.69
CA THR A 355 26.07 8.99 -11.97
C THR A 355 25.04 9.35 -10.89
N PRO A 356 25.44 9.49 -9.61
CA PRO A 356 24.51 9.87 -8.54
C PRO A 356 23.93 11.28 -8.78
N LEU A 357 22.70 11.53 -8.31
CA LEU A 357 21.99 12.78 -8.54
C LEU A 357 22.63 13.99 -7.85
N GLY A 358 23.44 13.77 -6.80
CA GLY A 358 24.32 14.79 -6.23
C GLY A 358 23.60 15.99 -5.59
N THR A 359 22.32 15.88 -5.23
CA THR A 359 21.55 16.94 -4.54
C THR A 359 21.54 16.76 -3.02
N ASP A 360 21.23 17.80 -2.25
CA ASP A 360 21.13 17.72 -0.78
C ASP A 360 20.09 16.67 -0.34
N PRO A 361 20.46 15.65 0.46
CA PRO A 361 19.56 14.55 0.84
C PRO A 361 18.36 15.01 1.70
N ARG A 362 18.44 16.18 2.36
CA ARG A 362 17.32 16.69 3.19
C ARG A 362 16.09 17.08 2.38
N LYS A 363 16.27 17.27 1.06
CA LYS A 363 15.18 17.52 0.12
C LYS A 363 14.38 16.27 -0.21
N ASP A 364 14.92 15.09 0.07
CA ASP A 364 14.44 13.82 -0.48
C ASP A 364 13.82 12.94 0.61
N PRO A 365 12.50 12.99 0.81
CA PRO A 365 11.80 11.99 1.61
C PRO A 365 12.09 10.59 1.06
N ILE A 366 12.29 9.62 1.97
CA ILE A 366 12.74 8.26 1.66
C ILE A 366 11.59 7.26 1.77
N TYR A 367 11.44 6.40 0.76
CA TYR A 367 10.58 5.22 0.83
C TYR A 367 11.44 3.98 1.04
N PHE A 368 11.27 3.28 2.16
CA PHE A 368 12.06 2.09 2.51
C PHE A 368 11.32 0.81 2.09
N VAL A 369 11.93 0.04 1.19
CA VAL A 369 11.39 -1.20 0.65
C VAL A 369 12.23 -2.42 1.05
N LEU A 370 11.56 -3.50 1.45
CA LEU A 370 12.15 -4.84 1.38
C LEU A 370 12.02 -5.31 -0.07
N THR A 371 13.12 -5.29 -0.81
CA THR A 371 13.12 -5.57 -2.26
C THR A 371 12.44 -6.90 -2.56
N ALA A 372 12.82 -7.96 -1.83
CA ALA A 372 12.27 -9.31 -1.97
C ALA A 372 10.76 -9.45 -1.66
N ARG A 373 10.13 -8.41 -1.09
CA ARG A 373 8.74 -8.43 -0.59
C ARG A 373 7.87 -7.33 -1.19
N PHE A 374 8.41 -6.49 -2.09
CA PHE A 374 7.69 -5.32 -2.59
C PHE A 374 6.85 -5.63 -3.84
N GLN A 375 7.48 -6.01 -4.95
CA GLN A 375 6.80 -6.33 -6.20
C GLN A 375 7.59 -7.40 -6.97
N ASP A 376 6.90 -8.48 -7.35
CA ASP A 376 7.36 -9.53 -8.27
C ASP A 376 7.26 -9.02 -9.71
N GLY A 377 8.41 -8.86 -10.38
CA GLY A 377 8.49 -8.51 -11.79
C GLY A 377 8.90 -9.69 -12.68
N ASP A 378 9.52 -10.71 -12.10
CA ASP A 378 9.98 -11.90 -12.78
C ASP A 378 9.93 -13.14 -11.87
N SER A 379 8.77 -13.82 -11.89
CA SER A 379 8.56 -15.02 -11.09
C SER A 379 9.55 -16.17 -11.38
N SER A 380 10.36 -16.12 -12.46
CA SER A 380 11.37 -17.13 -12.76
C SER A 380 12.56 -17.12 -11.78
N ASN A 381 12.80 -16.00 -11.09
CA ASN A 381 13.82 -15.86 -10.05
C ASN A 381 13.25 -16.06 -8.62
N ASN A 382 11.96 -16.36 -8.47
CA ASN A 382 11.34 -16.65 -7.17
C ASN A 382 11.96 -17.87 -6.51
N ARG A 383 12.41 -17.74 -5.26
CA ARG A 383 13.08 -18.83 -4.55
C ARG A 383 12.62 -18.92 -3.09
N GLY A 384 12.41 -20.15 -2.64
CA GLY A 384 12.38 -20.50 -1.22
C GLY A 384 13.81 -20.79 -0.71
N GLY A 385 14.03 -20.58 0.59
CA GLY A 385 15.21 -21.07 1.31
C GLY A 385 14.96 -22.42 1.99
N SER A 386 15.91 -22.89 2.79
CA SER A 386 15.80 -24.16 3.51
C SER A 386 14.62 -24.18 4.49
N GLN A 387 14.21 -23.02 5.02
CA GLN A 387 13.08 -22.90 5.95
C GLN A 387 11.73 -22.67 5.26
N HIS A 388 11.65 -22.73 3.93
CA HIS A 388 10.43 -22.41 3.17
C HIS A 388 9.22 -23.29 3.56
N VAL A 389 9.43 -24.58 3.83
CA VAL A 389 8.36 -25.47 4.31
C VAL A 389 8.08 -25.24 5.79
N LYS A 390 9.11 -25.19 6.65
CA LYS A 390 8.97 -25.06 8.11
C LYS A 390 8.25 -23.78 8.53
N SER A 391 8.56 -22.67 7.86
CA SER A 391 7.90 -21.38 8.06
C SER A 391 6.42 -21.39 7.65
N GLY A 392 5.98 -22.36 6.87
CA GLY A 392 4.63 -22.39 6.29
C GLY A 392 4.49 -21.56 5.02
N ASN A 393 5.57 -20.94 4.52
CA ASN A 393 5.58 -20.19 3.27
C ASN A 393 5.15 -21.05 2.07
N ALA A 394 5.64 -22.29 2.00
CA ALA A 394 5.25 -23.26 0.96
C ALA A 394 3.74 -23.55 0.94
N ALA A 395 3.09 -23.60 2.10
CA ALA A 395 1.66 -23.83 2.22
C ALA A 395 0.80 -22.61 1.81
N ASN A 396 1.44 -21.43 1.70
CA ASN A 396 0.80 -20.17 1.31
C ASN A 396 1.19 -19.73 -0.11
N ASP A 397 1.98 -20.53 -0.84
CA ASP A 397 2.52 -20.16 -2.15
C ASP A 397 3.24 -18.79 -2.14
N ASP A 398 3.94 -18.49 -1.04
CA ASP A 398 4.63 -17.22 -0.81
C ASP A 398 6.14 -17.46 -0.68
N PRO A 399 6.88 -17.53 -1.80
CA PRO A 399 8.33 -17.68 -1.76
C PRO A 399 8.99 -16.54 -0.99
N MET A 400 10.13 -16.84 -0.39
CA MET A 400 10.83 -15.86 0.46
C MET A 400 11.40 -14.72 -0.40
N PHE A 401 12.05 -15.07 -1.51
CA PHE A 401 12.37 -14.15 -2.60
C PHE A 401 11.21 -14.17 -3.59
N ARG A 402 10.44 -13.09 -3.60
CA ARG A 402 9.29 -12.91 -4.50
C ARG A 402 9.35 -11.59 -5.28
N GLY A 403 9.87 -10.54 -4.65
CA GLY A 403 10.12 -9.26 -5.30
C GLY A 403 11.55 -9.11 -5.81
N ASP A 404 11.73 -8.27 -6.82
CA ASP A 404 12.99 -8.13 -7.55
C ASP A 404 13.17 -6.69 -8.09
N PHE A 405 14.29 -6.42 -8.76
CA PHE A 405 14.56 -5.10 -9.33
C PHE A 405 13.64 -4.75 -10.50
N LYS A 406 13.16 -5.72 -11.27
CA LYS A 406 12.22 -5.46 -12.36
C LYS A 406 10.89 -4.93 -11.82
N GLY A 407 10.35 -5.59 -10.80
CA GLY A 407 9.15 -5.16 -10.11
C GLY A 407 9.33 -3.78 -9.46
N LEU A 408 10.50 -3.50 -8.88
CA LEU A 408 10.78 -2.18 -8.34
C LEU A 408 10.83 -1.10 -9.43
N VAL A 409 11.50 -1.36 -10.57
CA VAL A 409 11.53 -0.47 -11.74
C VAL A 409 10.11 -0.16 -12.24
N GLU A 410 9.27 -1.18 -12.38
CA GLU A 410 7.86 -1.04 -12.79
C GLU A 410 7.03 -0.17 -11.83
N LYS A 411 7.43 -0.07 -10.56
CA LYS A 411 6.70 0.65 -9.50
C LYS A 411 7.39 1.92 -9.02
N LEU A 412 8.47 2.39 -9.66
CA LEU A 412 9.06 3.69 -9.35
C LEU A 412 8.04 4.83 -9.48
N ASP A 413 7.11 4.75 -10.44
CA ASP A 413 6.04 5.76 -10.58
C ASP A 413 5.01 5.71 -9.44
N TYR A 414 4.81 4.57 -8.78
CA TYR A 414 4.00 4.51 -7.56
C TYR A 414 4.67 5.31 -6.44
N ILE A 415 5.96 5.05 -6.19
CA ILE A 415 6.75 5.73 -5.15
C ILE A 415 6.83 7.24 -5.43
N LYS A 416 7.04 7.62 -6.70
CA LYS A 416 7.01 9.01 -7.16
C LYS A 416 5.63 9.64 -6.98
N ALA A 417 4.56 8.92 -7.29
CA ALA A 417 3.19 9.37 -7.08
C ALA A 417 2.84 9.59 -5.60
N LEU A 418 3.43 8.86 -4.65
CA LEU A 418 3.33 9.15 -3.23
C LEU A 418 4.10 10.43 -2.82
N GLY A 419 5.14 10.78 -3.57
CA GLY A 419 5.92 12.02 -3.42
C GLY A 419 7.35 11.84 -2.92
N PHE A 420 7.82 10.60 -2.81
CA PHE A 420 9.19 10.28 -2.43
C PHE A 420 10.16 10.50 -3.59
N SER A 421 11.33 11.08 -3.29
CA SER A 421 12.43 11.27 -4.25
C SER A 421 13.70 10.52 -3.85
N ALA A 422 13.59 9.59 -2.92
CA ALA A 422 14.62 8.61 -2.61
C ALA A 422 13.99 7.25 -2.26
N VAL A 423 14.66 6.16 -2.61
CA VAL A 423 14.31 4.79 -2.24
C VAL A 423 15.47 4.20 -1.45
N TRP A 424 15.18 3.73 -0.24
CA TRP A 424 16.11 2.86 0.50
C TRP A 424 15.72 1.42 0.21
N ILE A 425 16.66 0.62 -0.29
CA ILE A 425 16.48 -0.80 -0.58
C ILE A 425 17.35 -1.65 0.36
N THR A 426 16.87 -2.84 0.72
CA THR A 426 17.63 -3.86 1.47
C THR A 426 18.93 -4.28 0.77
N PRO A 427 19.88 -4.94 1.47
CA PRO A 427 21.19 -5.23 0.88
C PRO A 427 21.09 -6.08 -0.39
N VAL A 428 21.93 -5.77 -1.36
CA VAL A 428 21.88 -6.35 -2.71
C VAL A 428 22.94 -7.41 -2.96
N VAL A 429 23.88 -7.60 -2.05
CA VAL A 429 24.96 -8.60 -2.19
C VAL A 429 24.39 -10.01 -2.19
N LEU A 430 25.07 -10.96 -2.84
CA LEU A 430 24.64 -12.36 -2.84
C LEU A 430 24.62 -12.89 -1.41
N ASN A 431 23.42 -13.26 -0.96
CA ASN A 431 23.17 -13.77 0.37
C ASN A 431 23.25 -15.30 0.43
N ARG A 432 23.60 -15.87 1.58
CA ARG A 432 23.53 -17.31 1.80
C ARG A 432 23.18 -17.60 3.26
N SER A 433 21.95 -18.01 3.54
CA SER A 433 21.56 -18.61 4.82
C SER A 433 20.26 -19.40 4.69
N ASP A 434 19.81 -19.98 5.79
CA ASP A 434 18.58 -20.78 5.86
C ASP A 434 17.31 -19.95 5.62
N TYR A 435 17.34 -18.67 6.01
CA TYR A 435 16.23 -17.71 5.88
C TYR A 435 16.75 -16.30 5.55
N ASP A 436 17.15 -16.03 4.30
CA ASP A 436 18.02 -14.88 3.93
C ASP A 436 17.42 -13.84 2.97
N TYR A 437 16.10 -13.85 2.75
CA TYR A 437 15.41 -12.91 1.83
C TYR A 437 15.56 -11.43 2.19
N HIS A 438 15.92 -11.13 3.44
CA HIS A 438 16.11 -9.78 3.93
C HIS A 438 17.44 -9.15 3.51
N GLY A 439 18.42 -9.94 3.04
CA GLY A 439 19.69 -9.42 2.49
C GLY A 439 20.85 -9.28 3.48
N TYR A 440 20.63 -9.51 4.78
CA TYR A 440 21.63 -9.28 5.84
C TYR A 440 22.61 -10.45 6.09
N HIS A 441 22.53 -11.52 5.31
CA HIS A 441 23.41 -12.69 5.40
C HIS A 441 24.34 -12.77 4.18
N GLY A 442 25.15 -11.72 3.98
CA GLY A 442 26.05 -11.61 2.83
C GLY A 442 27.08 -12.74 2.75
N TYR A 443 27.24 -13.30 1.55
CA TYR A 443 28.19 -14.37 1.25
C TYR A 443 29.20 -13.95 0.18
N ASP A 444 28.78 -13.37 -0.93
CA ASP A 444 29.67 -12.79 -1.95
C ASP A 444 29.37 -11.30 -2.11
N PHE A 445 30.15 -10.47 -1.42
CA PHE A 445 29.96 -9.02 -1.38
C PHE A 445 30.24 -8.34 -2.72
N TYR A 446 30.98 -9.00 -3.63
CA TYR A 446 31.32 -8.46 -4.95
C TYR A 446 30.28 -8.82 -6.03
N LYS A 447 29.23 -9.57 -5.66
CA LYS A 447 28.20 -10.04 -6.58
C LYS A 447 26.83 -9.56 -6.10
N VAL A 448 26.05 -8.97 -7.01
CA VAL A 448 24.63 -8.69 -6.79
C VAL A 448 23.89 -10.04 -6.73
N ASP A 449 22.96 -10.19 -5.80
CA ASP A 449 22.17 -11.41 -5.63
C ASP A 449 21.33 -11.68 -6.88
N PRO A 450 21.61 -12.77 -7.64
CA PRO A 450 20.87 -13.07 -8.86
C PRO A 450 19.39 -13.32 -8.63
N ARG A 451 18.96 -13.64 -7.40
CA ARG A 451 17.53 -13.75 -7.06
C ARG A 451 16.78 -12.42 -7.13
N LEU A 452 17.48 -11.29 -7.19
CA LEU A 452 16.90 -9.95 -7.33
C LEU A 452 17.01 -9.41 -8.76
N GLU A 453 17.78 -10.05 -9.64
CA GLU A 453 18.00 -9.60 -11.01
C GLU A 453 17.12 -10.35 -12.00
N SER A 454 16.81 -9.69 -13.11
CA SER A 454 16.10 -10.26 -14.24
C SER A 454 16.72 -9.81 -15.55
N ALA A 455 16.41 -10.51 -16.65
CA ALA A 455 16.83 -10.05 -17.97
C ALA A 455 16.31 -8.62 -18.25
N GLY A 456 17.22 -7.66 -18.46
CA GLY A 456 16.89 -6.25 -18.68
C GLY A 456 16.55 -5.44 -17.42
N ALA A 457 16.75 -6.01 -16.23
CA ALA A 457 16.57 -5.33 -14.95
C ALA A 457 17.66 -5.78 -13.95
N SER A 458 18.90 -5.40 -14.24
CA SER A 458 20.02 -5.50 -13.31
C SER A 458 19.93 -4.44 -12.21
N TYR A 459 20.81 -4.52 -11.22
CA TYR A 459 20.91 -3.44 -10.22
C TYR A 459 21.28 -2.08 -10.86
N GLN A 460 22.12 -2.09 -11.89
CA GLN A 460 22.45 -0.87 -12.63
C GLN A 460 21.23 -0.28 -13.34
N ASP A 461 20.36 -1.13 -13.90
CA ASP A 461 19.14 -0.68 -14.57
C ASP A 461 18.16 -0.03 -13.59
N LEU A 462 18.05 -0.57 -12.37
CA LEU A 462 17.26 0.06 -11.31
C LEU A 462 17.80 1.46 -10.96
N ILE A 463 19.11 1.59 -10.74
CA ILE A 463 19.74 2.89 -10.44
C ILE A 463 19.42 3.89 -11.55
N ASN A 464 19.67 3.49 -12.80
CA ASN A 464 19.43 4.34 -13.96
C ASN A 464 17.95 4.74 -14.10
N ALA A 465 17.02 3.80 -13.88
CA ALA A 465 15.59 4.06 -13.96
C ALA A 465 15.10 5.01 -12.85
N ALA A 466 15.62 4.87 -11.63
CA ALA A 466 15.33 5.77 -10.53
C ALA A 466 15.87 7.17 -10.81
N HIS A 467 17.12 7.28 -11.24
CA HIS A 467 17.77 8.54 -11.60
C HIS A 467 17.06 9.27 -12.74
N ALA A 468 16.65 8.55 -13.78
CA ALA A 468 15.85 9.10 -14.89
C ALA A 468 14.51 9.68 -14.42
N LYS A 469 14.01 9.26 -13.26
CA LYS A 469 12.80 9.79 -12.61
C LYS A 469 13.11 10.87 -11.56
N GLY A 470 14.37 11.21 -11.34
CA GLY A 470 14.84 12.15 -10.32
C GLY A 470 14.82 11.58 -8.91
N MET A 471 14.93 10.26 -8.78
CA MET A 471 14.88 9.53 -7.51
C MET A 471 16.24 8.96 -7.15
N LYS A 472 16.67 9.14 -5.91
CA LYS A 472 17.90 8.57 -5.36
C LYS A 472 17.73 7.10 -4.97
N ILE A 473 18.83 6.35 -4.98
CA ILE A 473 18.93 5.00 -4.42
C ILE A 473 19.89 5.02 -3.24
N TYR A 474 19.39 4.69 -2.05
CA TYR A 474 20.19 4.40 -0.87
C TYR A 474 20.25 2.89 -0.68
N GLN A 475 21.46 2.34 -0.81
CA GLN A 475 21.70 0.92 -0.64
C GLN A 475 21.95 0.61 0.83
N ASP A 476 21.31 -0.42 1.35
CA ASP A 476 21.69 -1.00 2.63
C ASP A 476 23.01 -1.78 2.51
N VAL A 477 23.93 -1.55 3.44
CA VAL A 477 25.28 -2.14 3.44
C VAL A 477 25.62 -2.73 4.80
N VAL A 478 26.19 -3.93 4.79
CA VAL A 478 26.54 -4.70 5.98
C VAL A 478 28.06 -4.80 6.08
N TYR A 479 28.66 -4.01 6.97
CA TYR A 479 30.11 -4.06 7.24
C TYR A 479 30.47 -4.99 8.40
N ASN A 480 29.51 -5.25 9.29
CA ASN A 480 29.77 -5.94 10.55
C ASN A 480 30.06 -7.44 10.37
N HIS A 481 29.26 -8.12 9.56
CA HIS A 481 29.25 -9.58 9.51
C HIS A 481 29.03 -10.10 8.10
N SER A 482 29.49 -11.34 7.86
CA SER A 482 29.00 -12.18 6.76
C SER A 482 27.91 -13.12 7.27
N SER A 483 27.41 -13.99 6.40
CA SER A 483 26.65 -15.13 6.84
C SER A 483 27.53 -16.15 7.59
N ARG A 484 26.86 -17.13 8.18
CA ARG A 484 27.46 -18.30 8.83
C ARG A 484 28.35 -19.15 7.92
N TRP A 485 28.27 -18.94 6.61
CA TRP A 485 29.11 -19.59 5.60
C TRP A 485 30.33 -18.73 5.21
N GLY A 486 30.65 -17.73 6.02
CA GLY A 486 31.76 -16.81 5.78
C GLY A 486 31.53 -15.91 4.58
N ALA A 487 32.60 -15.29 4.12
CA ALA A 487 32.61 -14.39 2.97
C ALA A 487 33.53 -14.94 1.88
N LYS A 488 32.96 -15.16 0.70
CA LYS A 488 33.70 -15.59 -0.49
C LYS A 488 34.78 -14.56 -0.83
N GLY A 489 36.00 -15.04 -1.00
CA GLY A 489 37.19 -14.20 -1.19
C GLY A 489 37.98 -13.91 0.09
N LEU A 490 37.38 -14.08 1.27
CA LEU A 490 38.10 -14.06 2.56
C LEU A 490 38.25 -15.47 3.13
N PHE A 491 37.12 -16.08 3.49
CA PHE A 491 37.09 -17.41 4.07
C PHE A 491 35.69 -18.02 3.96
N THR A 492 35.63 -19.29 3.55
CA THR A 492 34.40 -20.10 3.61
C THR A 492 34.71 -21.32 4.47
N PRO A 493 34.01 -21.53 5.59
CA PRO A 493 34.22 -22.70 6.43
C PRO A 493 33.82 -23.94 5.63
N THR A 494 34.70 -24.94 5.59
CA THR A 494 34.30 -26.28 5.18
C THR A 494 33.55 -26.92 6.34
N VAL A 495 32.33 -27.38 6.11
CA VAL A 495 31.49 -27.95 7.18
C VAL A 495 31.43 -29.47 7.04
N TYR A 496 31.48 -30.16 8.17
CA TYR A 496 31.67 -31.61 8.18
C TYR A 496 30.42 -32.31 8.70
N GLY A 497 29.83 -33.14 7.85
CA GLY A 497 28.56 -33.80 8.13
C GLY A 497 28.60 -35.30 8.25
N VAL A 498 27.58 -35.78 8.96
CA VAL A 498 27.34 -37.15 9.42
C VAL A 498 28.34 -37.61 10.49
N ARG A 499 28.07 -37.21 11.75
CA ARG A 499 28.65 -37.84 12.95
C ARG A 499 27.82 -39.02 13.44
N ASP A 500 26.51 -38.96 13.20
CA ASP A 500 25.55 -40.02 13.47
C ASP A 500 24.41 -39.99 12.43
N SER A 501 23.52 -40.98 12.50
CA SER A 501 22.38 -41.10 11.59
C SER A 501 21.29 -40.04 11.85
N GLN A 502 21.28 -39.36 13.00
CA GLN A 502 20.25 -38.38 13.36
C GLN A 502 20.33 -37.13 12.47
N TRP A 503 21.53 -36.78 11.98
CA TRP A 503 21.76 -35.61 11.13
C TRP A 503 21.96 -35.92 9.65
N SER A 504 21.83 -37.18 9.25
CA SER A 504 22.06 -37.63 7.87
C SER A 504 21.24 -36.89 6.81
N TRP A 505 20.06 -36.38 7.18
CA TRP A 505 19.17 -35.62 6.30
C TRP A 505 19.59 -34.17 6.06
N TYR A 506 20.45 -33.61 6.92
CA TYR A 506 20.85 -32.20 6.83
C TYR A 506 22.09 -32.01 5.93
N TYR A 507 23.00 -32.97 5.95
CA TYR A 507 24.30 -32.86 5.28
C TYR A 507 24.29 -33.50 3.89
N ASP A 508 24.65 -32.71 2.86
CA ASP A 508 24.78 -33.18 1.48
C ASP A 508 26.25 -33.38 1.08
N GLU A 509 26.50 -34.25 0.09
CA GLU A 509 27.83 -34.42 -0.51
C GLU A 509 28.24 -33.22 -1.37
N ARG A 510 29.54 -32.90 -1.36
CA ARG A 510 30.08 -31.80 -2.17
C ARG A 510 29.88 -32.08 -3.66
N ALA A 511 29.37 -31.08 -4.35
CA ALA A 511 29.26 -31.05 -5.78
C ALA A 511 30.49 -30.36 -6.37
N GLU A 512 31.46 -31.15 -6.82
CA GLU A 512 32.66 -30.62 -7.45
C GLU A 512 32.29 -29.80 -8.70
N GLY A 513 32.83 -28.58 -8.79
CA GLY A 513 32.57 -27.65 -9.89
C GLY A 513 31.25 -26.86 -9.81
N PHE A 514 30.42 -27.08 -8.78
CA PHE A 514 29.23 -26.25 -8.55
C PHE A 514 29.58 -25.03 -7.69
N GLU A 515 29.13 -23.85 -8.12
CA GLU A 515 29.28 -22.61 -7.39
C GLU A 515 27.91 -22.06 -7.03
N TYR A 516 27.71 -21.74 -5.75
CA TYR A 516 26.45 -21.18 -5.27
C TYR A 516 26.21 -19.79 -5.87
N ASP A 517 25.04 -19.60 -6.47
CA ASP A 517 24.60 -18.33 -7.06
C ASP A 517 23.18 -17.92 -6.62
N GLY A 518 22.56 -18.65 -5.70
CA GLY A 518 21.20 -18.41 -5.22
C GLY A 518 20.06 -18.85 -6.14
N LEU A 519 20.34 -19.18 -7.40
CA LEU A 519 19.31 -19.53 -8.41
C LEU A 519 19.39 -20.97 -8.88
N THR A 520 20.60 -21.45 -9.17
CA THR A 520 20.85 -22.73 -9.80
C THR A 520 20.65 -23.85 -8.79
N VAL A 521 19.87 -24.87 -9.18
CA VAL A 521 19.67 -26.07 -8.37
C VAL A 521 20.93 -26.93 -8.46
N GLU A 522 21.53 -27.23 -7.32
CA GLU A 522 22.68 -28.13 -7.26
C GLU A 522 22.25 -29.55 -7.68
N PRO A 523 22.91 -30.16 -8.69
CA PRO A 523 22.43 -31.38 -9.33
C PRO A 523 22.40 -32.64 -8.45
N LYS A 524 23.23 -32.74 -7.41
CA LYS A 524 23.30 -33.92 -6.52
C LYS A 524 22.24 -33.86 -5.40
N SER A 525 22.13 -32.74 -4.71
CA SER A 525 21.24 -32.51 -3.57
C SER A 525 19.84 -32.08 -4.00
N GLY A 526 19.70 -31.51 -5.21
CA GLY A 526 18.44 -30.94 -5.68
C GLY A 526 18.06 -29.63 -4.98
N LYS A 527 19.00 -28.96 -4.30
CA LYS A 527 18.76 -27.74 -3.53
C LYS A 527 19.36 -26.52 -4.23
N SER A 528 18.65 -25.39 -4.27
CA SER A 528 19.14 -24.12 -4.85
C SER A 528 19.70 -23.13 -3.82
N TYR A 529 19.56 -23.44 -2.53
CA TYR A 529 20.00 -22.61 -1.41
C TYR A 529 21.33 -23.11 -0.78
N TYR A 530 21.97 -24.08 -1.42
CA TYR A 530 23.13 -24.79 -0.86
C TYR A 530 24.06 -25.34 -1.96
N ASN A 531 25.35 -25.54 -1.66
CA ASN A 531 26.35 -26.11 -2.59
C ASN A 531 26.97 -27.45 -2.12
N GLY A 532 26.35 -28.12 -1.15
CA GLY A 532 26.74 -29.46 -0.69
C GLY A 532 28.07 -29.55 0.05
N ASP A 533 28.63 -28.45 0.56
CA ASP A 533 29.92 -28.39 1.27
C ASP A 533 29.90 -28.98 2.70
N LEU A 534 29.11 -30.03 2.90
CA LEU A 534 28.63 -30.49 4.21
C LEU A 534 29.06 -31.90 4.61
N TRP A 535 29.98 -32.58 3.95
CA TRP A 535 30.12 -34.04 4.13
C TRP A 535 31.54 -34.48 4.52
N SER A 536 31.68 -35.10 5.70
CA SER A 536 32.81 -35.99 6.04
C SER A 536 32.60 -36.71 7.37
N THR A 537 32.58 -38.05 7.34
CA THR A 537 32.57 -38.90 8.53
C THR A 537 33.94 -38.96 9.23
N ALA A 538 35.04 -38.68 8.52
CA ALA A 538 36.40 -38.69 9.02
C ALA A 538 36.94 -37.28 9.32
N GLU A 539 37.93 -37.19 10.22
CA GLU A 539 38.57 -35.91 10.52
C GLU A 539 39.25 -35.38 9.25
N PRO A 540 38.90 -34.16 8.82
CA PRO A 540 39.38 -33.59 7.58
C PRO A 540 40.85 -33.20 7.73
N THR A 541 41.63 -33.42 6.67
CA THR A 541 43.04 -33.01 6.66
C THR A 541 43.12 -31.48 6.76
N GLY A 542 43.91 -30.97 7.71
CA GLY A 542 44.03 -29.52 7.95
C GLY A 542 42.93 -28.94 8.85
N ASN A 543 42.17 -29.78 9.56
CA ASN A 543 41.17 -29.34 10.53
C ASN A 543 41.77 -28.37 11.58
N THR A 544 41.22 -27.17 11.67
CA THR A 544 41.55 -26.18 12.71
C THR A 544 40.52 -26.17 13.83
N CYS A 545 39.47 -26.99 13.72
CA CYS A 545 38.37 -26.96 14.64
C CYS A 545 38.66 -27.73 15.94
N VAL A 546 38.43 -27.04 17.06
CA VAL A 546 38.69 -27.52 18.42
C VAL A 546 37.70 -28.61 18.81
N ASN A 547 38.21 -29.71 19.38
CA ASN A 547 37.43 -30.86 19.85
C ASN A 547 36.52 -31.49 18.77
N TRP A 548 36.98 -31.49 17.52
CA TRP A 548 36.21 -32.00 16.40
C TRP A 548 35.56 -33.36 16.68
N GLY A 549 34.26 -33.45 16.36
CA GLY A 549 33.48 -34.68 16.51
C GLY A 549 33.21 -35.13 17.95
N VAL A 550 33.65 -34.37 18.96
CA VAL A 550 33.27 -34.62 20.36
C VAL A 550 31.86 -34.05 20.60
N PRO A 551 30.93 -34.80 21.25
CA PRO A 551 29.63 -34.25 21.65
C PRO A 551 29.78 -33.02 22.54
N THR A 552 29.00 -31.97 22.30
CA THR A 552 29.02 -30.75 23.13
C THR A 552 28.31 -30.93 24.47
N GLY A 553 27.55 -32.03 24.62
CA GLY A 553 26.59 -32.24 25.71
C GLY A 553 25.23 -31.57 25.47
N GLY A 554 25.12 -30.72 24.44
CA GLY A 554 23.87 -30.09 24.01
C GLY A 554 23.01 -30.99 23.11
N LYS A 555 21.73 -30.63 22.98
CA LYS A 555 20.75 -31.27 22.10
C LYS A 555 20.08 -30.23 21.21
N SER A 556 19.75 -30.60 19.97
CA SER A 556 18.91 -29.77 19.09
C SER A 556 17.47 -29.71 19.60
N ALA A 557 16.63 -28.87 18.97
CA ALA A 557 15.20 -28.80 19.27
C ALA A 557 14.50 -30.16 19.04
N GLU A 558 14.99 -30.93 18.07
CA GLU A 558 14.56 -32.28 17.72
C GLU A 558 15.14 -33.36 18.65
N GLY A 559 15.99 -32.98 19.60
CA GLY A 559 16.63 -33.87 20.56
C GLY A 559 17.90 -34.57 20.05
N TYR A 560 18.45 -34.13 18.91
CA TYR A 560 19.64 -34.75 18.31
C TYR A 560 20.93 -34.31 19.02
N THR A 561 21.92 -35.20 19.10
CA THR A 561 23.21 -34.88 19.72
C THR A 561 23.93 -33.81 18.91
N VAL A 562 24.34 -32.71 19.54
CA VAL A 562 25.15 -31.69 18.87
C VAL A 562 26.63 -32.01 19.09
N TYR A 563 27.41 -31.95 18.02
CA TYR A 563 28.85 -32.20 18.02
C TYR A 563 29.63 -30.90 17.79
N ASN A 564 30.84 -30.82 18.35
CA ASN A 564 31.74 -29.72 18.01
C ASN A 564 32.07 -29.76 16.52
N CYS A 565 32.20 -28.57 15.91
CA CYS A 565 32.50 -28.39 14.47
C CYS A 565 31.40 -28.86 13.51
N GLN A 566 30.27 -29.29 14.07
CA GLN A 566 29.07 -29.62 13.32
C GLN A 566 28.42 -28.36 12.72
N TRP A 567 28.56 -27.25 13.44
CA TRP A 567 28.10 -25.92 13.07
C TRP A 567 29.26 -24.94 13.25
N PRO A 568 29.62 -24.16 12.21
CA PRO A 568 30.60 -23.11 12.36
C PRO A 568 30.17 -22.12 13.45
N SER A 569 31.09 -21.81 14.36
CA SER A 569 30.84 -20.91 15.49
C SER A 569 32.13 -20.11 15.81
N PRO A 570 32.04 -18.96 16.50
CA PRO A 570 33.22 -18.16 16.83
C PRO A 570 34.24 -18.91 17.68
N THR A 571 33.76 -19.81 18.55
CA THR A 571 34.61 -20.57 19.48
C THR A 571 35.08 -21.91 18.92
N SER A 572 34.54 -22.34 17.77
CA SER A 572 34.92 -23.60 17.12
C SER A 572 36.38 -23.62 16.65
N GLY A 573 36.97 -22.46 16.33
CA GLY A 573 38.29 -22.38 15.68
C GLY A 573 38.27 -22.64 14.17
N MET A 574 37.09 -22.80 13.57
CA MET A 574 36.94 -22.90 12.12
C MET A 574 37.20 -21.55 11.45
N PHE A 575 36.67 -20.45 12.00
CA PHE A 575 36.92 -19.12 11.47
C PHE A 575 38.31 -18.59 11.87
N PRO A 576 39.15 -18.18 10.89
CA PRO A 576 40.47 -17.65 11.19
C PRO A 576 40.40 -16.33 11.95
N LYS A 577 41.19 -16.20 13.04
CA LYS A 577 41.28 -14.93 13.82
C LYS A 577 41.68 -13.75 12.93
N ALA A 578 42.47 -13.97 11.88
CA ALA A 578 42.93 -12.90 10.99
C ALA A 578 41.80 -12.16 10.23
N TYR A 579 40.60 -12.75 10.16
CA TYR A 579 39.48 -12.20 9.41
C TYR A 579 38.18 -12.09 10.21
N TYR A 580 38.07 -12.81 11.33
CA TYR A 580 36.84 -12.89 12.12
C TYR A 580 37.16 -12.85 13.61
N HIS A 581 36.31 -12.17 14.35
CA HIS A 581 36.30 -12.27 15.80
C HIS A 581 35.90 -13.68 16.25
N ARG A 582 36.45 -14.13 17.40
CA ARG A 582 36.33 -15.51 17.90
C ARG A 582 35.66 -15.61 19.27
N CYS A 583 34.77 -14.67 19.54
CA CYS A 583 34.00 -14.60 20.77
C CYS A 583 32.51 -14.42 20.46
N TRP A 584 31.69 -14.74 21.47
CA TRP A 584 30.27 -14.41 21.50
C TRP A 584 30.09 -13.11 22.25
N ILE A 585 29.11 -12.30 21.81
CA ILE A 585 28.63 -11.20 22.62
C ILE A 585 28.10 -11.73 23.96
N GLY A 586 28.58 -11.16 25.05
CA GLY A 586 28.12 -11.41 26.41
C GLY A 586 27.25 -10.26 26.95
N ASN A 587 27.46 -9.04 26.47
CA ASN A 587 26.73 -7.85 26.89
C ASN A 587 26.43 -6.90 25.71
N TRP A 588 25.16 -6.53 25.52
CA TRP A 588 24.69 -5.64 24.44
C TRP A 588 25.17 -4.19 24.55
N GLU A 589 25.69 -3.81 25.72
CA GLU A 589 26.31 -2.51 25.95
C GLU A 589 27.76 -2.65 26.46
N GLY A 590 28.40 -3.79 26.18
CA GLY A 590 29.81 -4.07 26.48
C GLY A 590 30.76 -3.78 25.31
N GLU A 591 32.06 -3.93 25.55
CA GLU A 591 33.08 -3.78 24.48
C GLU A 591 32.85 -4.83 23.38
N ASP A 592 32.55 -6.05 23.84
CA ASP A 592 32.23 -7.25 23.08
C ASP A 592 31.01 -7.11 22.17
N ALA A 593 30.16 -6.09 22.38
CA ALA A 593 29.09 -5.78 21.43
C ALA A 593 29.61 -5.29 20.08
N ARG A 594 30.89 -4.91 19.97
CA ARG A 594 31.49 -4.33 18.77
C ARG A 594 32.62 -5.15 18.17
N SER A 595 32.91 -6.29 18.79
CA SER A 595 34.10 -7.11 18.53
C SER A 595 33.82 -8.61 18.69
N CYS A 596 32.54 -9.01 18.72
CA CYS A 596 32.12 -10.40 18.87
C CYS A 596 30.81 -10.69 18.13
N TRP A 597 30.55 -11.97 17.88
CA TRP A 597 29.39 -12.43 17.13
C TRP A 597 28.07 -12.11 17.82
N LEU A 598 27.18 -11.43 17.09
CA LEU A 598 25.84 -11.04 17.52
C LEU A 598 24.86 -12.21 17.57
N HIS A 599 25.00 -13.13 16.61
CA HIS A 599 24.09 -14.26 16.45
C HIS A 599 24.79 -15.43 15.73
N GLU A 600 24.22 -16.62 15.84
CA GLU A 600 24.83 -17.87 15.35
C GLU A 600 24.91 -18.00 13.81
N ASP A 601 24.22 -17.13 13.09
CA ASP A 601 24.25 -17.07 11.63
C ASP A 601 24.96 -15.83 11.06
N LEU A 602 25.57 -15.00 11.94
CA LEU A 602 26.25 -13.76 11.60
C LEU A 602 27.73 -13.87 11.97
N ALA A 603 28.56 -14.31 11.03
CA ALA A 603 29.99 -14.43 11.27
C ALA A 603 30.64 -13.04 11.30
N ASP A 604 31.06 -12.62 12.49
CA ASP A 604 31.53 -11.27 12.76
C ASP A 604 32.93 -11.02 12.20
N PHE A 605 33.02 -10.05 11.29
CA PHE A 605 34.29 -9.66 10.69
C PHE A 605 35.19 -9.01 11.73
N ASP A 606 36.48 -9.32 11.69
CA ASP A 606 37.51 -8.54 12.39
C ASP A 606 37.73 -7.23 11.60
N THR A 607 36.95 -6.20 11.91
CA THR A 607 36.95 -4.93 11.16
C THR A 607 38.20 -4.08 11.41
N GLU A 608 39.00 -4.44 12.41
CA GLU A 608 40.29 -3.87 12.77
C GLU A 608 41.40 -4.46 11.89
N SER A 609 41.17 -5.63 11.29
CA SER A 609 42.08 -6.28 10.35
C SER A 609 42.14 -5.55 9.00
N THR A 610 43.36 -5.17 8.58
CA THR A 610 43.59 -4.53 7.27
C THR A 610 43.10 -5.38 6.10
N ALA A 611 43.17 -6.71 6.18
CA ALA A 611 42.70 -7.60 5.10
C ALA A 611 41.17 -7.50 4.93
N VAL A 612 40.44 -7.47 6.03
CA VAL A 612 38.98 -7.32 6.04
C VAL A 612 38.58 -5.91 5.60
N GLN A 613 39.25 -4.88 6.13
CA GLN A 613 39.01 -3.48 5.72
C GLN A 613 39.12 -3.33 4.20
N ASN A 614 40.22 -3.80 3.61
CA ASN A 614 40.43 -3.73 2.16
C ASN A 614 39.38 -4.51 1.36
N TYR A 615 38.98 -5.69 1.85
CA TYR A 615 37.94 -6.49 1.20
C TYR A 615 36.60 -5.74 1.17
N LEU A 616 36.15 -5.20 2.31
CA LEU A 616 34.88 -4.48 2.43
C LEU A 616 34.91 -3.16 1.65
N ILE A 617 35.99 -2.38 1.75
CA ILE A 617 36.16 -1.14 0.98
C ILE A 617 36.06 -1.44 -0.52
N GLY A 618 36.81 -2.43 -1.02
CA GLY A 618 36.75 -2.78 -2.45
C GLY A 618 35.38 -3.30 -2.89
N ALA A 619 34.65 -3.99 -2.01
CA ALA A 619 33.30 -4.47 -2.32
C ALA A 619 32.32 -3.30 -2.45
N TYR A 620 32.38 -2.32 -1.55
CA TYR A 620 31.46 -1.18 -1.57
C TYR A 620 31.87 -0.09 -2.57
N ASP A 621 33.14 0.03 -2.92
CA ASP A 621 33.62 0.85 -4.05
C ASP A 621 32.93 0.44 -5.35
N LYS A 622 32.67 -0.85 -5.56
CA LYS A 622 31.93 -1.35 -6.73
C LYS A 622 30.53 -0.75 -6.80
N TYR A 623 29.79 -0.70 -5.69
CA TYR A 623 28.43 -0.18 -5.68
C TYR A 623 28.41 1.35 -5.76
N ILE A 624 29.40 2.03 -5.17
CA ILE A 624 29.64 3.46 -5.39
C ILE A 624 29.82 3.71 -6.90
N ASP A 625 30.67 2.93 -7.57
CA ASP A 625 30.94 3.09 -9.01
C ASP A 625 29.73 2.86 -9.91
N MET A 626 28.72 2.11 -9.43
CA MET A 626 27.44 1.91 -10.11
C MET A 626 26.51 3.13 -10.01
N GLY A 627 26.84 4.10 -9.14
CA GLY A 627 26.12 5.36 -9.04
C GLY A 627 25.06 5.43 -7.95
N VAL A 628 25.10 4.57 -6.93
CA VAL A 628 24.22 4.75 -5.76
C VAL A 628 24.42 6.13 -5.13
N ASP A 629 23.38 6.68 -4.50
CA ASP A 629 23.39 8.04 -3.96
C ASP A 629 23.80 8.11 -2.48
N GLY A 630 23.94 6.94 -1.84
CA GLY A 630 24.21 6.86 -0.42
C GLY A 630 24.10 5.44 0.12
N PHE A 631 24.45 5.31 1.39
CA PHE A 631 24.40 4.05 2.12
C PHE A 631 23.60 4.19 3.41
N ARG A 632 22.65 3.27 3.62
CA ARG A 632 22.18 2.94 4.97
C ARG A 632 23.13 1.88 5.52
N VAL A 633 23.80 2.19 6.63
CA VAL A 633 24.75 1.26 7.25
C VAL A 633 24.02 0.41 8.29
N ASP A 634 23.98 -0.89 8.03
CA ASP A 634 23.46 -1.88 8.95
C ASP A 634 24.28 -1.96 10.23
N THR A 635 23.59 -2.14 11.37
CA THR A 635 24.22 -2.48 12.65
C THR A 635 25.43 -1.61 13.01
N ALA A 636 25.44 -0.32 12.64
CA ALA A 636 26.60 0.57 12.75
C ALA A 636 27.19 0.64 14.17
N VAL A 637 26.35 0.42 15.20
CA VAL A 637 26.75 0.35 16.61
C VAL A 637 27.69 -0.79 16.95
N HIS A 638 27.69 -1.85 16.14
CA HIS A 638 28.45 -3.07 16.35
C HIS A 638 29.84 -3.02 15.68
N ILE A 639 30.24 -1.86 15.17
CA ILE A 639 31.62 -1.59 14.74
C ILE A 639 32.13 -0.36 15.53
N PRO A 640 33.35 -0.37 16.08
CA PRO A 640 33.88 0.78 16.81
C PRO A 640 33.86 2.06 15.96
N ARG A 641 33.43 3.19 16.54
CA ARG A 641 33.40 4.49 15.84
C ARG A 641 34.78 4.87 15.29
N VAL A 642 35.84 4.57 16.03
CA VAL A 642 37.21 4.84 15.57
C VAL A 642 37.56 4.06 14.29
N THR A 643 37.06 2.84 14.13
CA THR A 643 37.20 2.04 12.89
C THR A 643 36.44 2.70 11.74
N TRP A 644 35.20 3.15 11.97
CA TRP A 644 34.42 3.94 10.99
C TRP A 644 35.16 5.19 10.52
N ASN A 645 35.61 6.02 11.48
CA ASN A 645 36.19 7.33 11.21
C ASN A 645 37.59 7.26 10.57
N ARG A 646 38.35 6.19 10.83
CA ARG A 646 39.70 6.01 10.27
C ARG A 646 39.71 5.31 8.93
N ARG A 647 38.72 4.44 8.67
CA ARG A 647 38.78 3.49 7.54
C ARG A 647 37.63 3.69 6.58
N PHE A 648 36.41 3.36 7.00
CA PHE A 648 35.29 3.21 6.06
C PHE A 648 34.70 4.54 5.59
N LEU A 649 34.44 5.50 6.50
CA LEU A 649 33.84 6.78 6.11
C LEU A 649 34.78 7.61 5.20
N PRO A 650 36.09 7.72 5.49
CA PRO A 650 37.02 8.37 4.57
C PRO A 650 37.13 7.65 3.22
N ALA A 651 37.16 6.31 3.20
CA ALA A 651 37.27 5.54 1.96
C ALA A 651 36.06 5.77 1.04
N ILE A 652 34.84 5.76 1.59
CA ILE A 652 33.61 6.10 0.85
C ILE A 652 33.73 7.50 0.26
N GLN A 653 34.06 8.49 1.09
CA GLN A 653 34.18 9.89 0.66
C GLN A 653 35.23 10.07 -0.44
N GLU A 654 36.38 9.41 -0.29
CA GLU A 654 37.47 9.43 -1.25
C GLU A 654 37.05 8.79 -2.57
N ARG A 655 36.43 7.61 -2.54
CA ARG A 655 35.98 6.92 -3.77
C ARG A 655 34.97 7.74 -4.54
N VAL A 656 33.94 8.27 -3.87
CA VAL A 656 32.92 9.11 -4.51
C VAL A 656 33.58 10.37 -5.09
N THR A 657 34.53 10.99 -4.36
CA THR A 657 35.25 12.17 -4.85
C THR A 657 36.08 11.84 -6.08
N GLN A 658 36.81 10.73 -6.08
CA GLN A 658 37.64 10.29 -7.21
C GLN A 658 36.78 9.97 -8.44
N LYS A 659 35.61 9.35 -8.24
CA LYS A 659 34.75 8.87 -9.33
C LYS A 659 33.81 9.94 -9.88
N PHE A 660 33.20 10.75 -9.02
CA PHE A 660 32.11 11.67 -9.38
C PHE A 660 32.37 13.13 -8.95
N GLY A 661 33.49 13.41 -8.28
CA GLY A 661 33.88 14.75 -7.86
C GLY A 661 33.34 15.16 -6.48
N ALA A 662 33.86 16.28 -5.99
CA ALA A 662 33.63 16.75 -4.62
C ALA A 662 32.16 17.13 -4.32
N GLU A 663 31.40 17.56 -5.33
CA GLU A 663 29.99 17.90 -5.15
C GLU A 663 29.11 16.66 -4.93
N ALA A 664 29.31 15.60 -5.72
CA ALA A 664 28.66 14.33 -5.49
C ALA A 664 29.04 13.76 -4.11
N ALA A 665 30.33 13.82 -3.77
CA ALA A 665 30.82 13.31 -2.50
C ALA A 665 30.25 14.07 -1.28
N ARG A 666 30.03 15.38 -1.38
CA ARG A 666 29.37 16.16 -0.31
C ARG A 666 27.91 15.72 -0.08
N ASN A 667 27.25 15.20 -1.11
CA ASN A 667 25.84 14.84 -1.09
C ASN A 667 25.60 13.33 -1.04
N PHE A 668 26.66 12.52 -1.05
CA PHE A 668 26.57 11.08 -0.86
C PHE A 668 26.17 10.79 0.59
N PHE A 669 24.96 10.26 0.76
CA PHE A 669 24.33 10.24 2.08
C PHE A 669 24.59 8.92 2.81
N VAL A 670 25.46 8.96 3.82
CA VAL A 670 25.69 7.82 4.72
C VAL A 670 24.92 8.03 6.02
N PHE A 671 24.10 7.05 6.40
CA PHE A 671 23.41 7.06 7.69
C PHE A 671 23.38 5.68 8.34
N GLY A 672 23.77 5.59 9.60
CA GLY A 672 23.87 4.34 10.33
C GLY A 672 22.66 4.01 11.18
N GLU A 673 22.34 2.72 11.25
CA GLU A 673 21.48 2.17 12.29
C GLU A 673 22.29 1.97 13.58
N VAL A 674 21.97 2.78 14.60
CA VAL A 674 22.50 2.59 15.96
C VAL A 674 21.34 2.31 16.89
N ALA A 675 21.09 1.02 17.12
CA ALA A 675 19.98 0.49 17.90
C ALA A 675 20.01 0.92 19.38
N ALA A 676 19.45 2.09 19.70
CA ALA A 676 19.31 2.62 21.06
C ALA A 676 17.85 2.53 21.53
N PHE A 677 17.45 1.36 22.05
CA PHE A 677 16.06 1.06 22.42
C PHE A 677 15.65 1.55 23.81
N VAL A 678 15.86 2.83 24.07
CA VAL A 678 15.44 3.48 25.32
C VAL A 678 14.85 4.85 25.05
N ASN A 679 14.12 5.37 26.04
CA ASN A 679 13.59 6.73 26.03
C ASN A 679 14.53 7.73 26.71
N ASP A 680 15.78 7.34 26.96
CA ASP A 680 16.81 8.24 27.46
C ASP A 680 17.49 8.97 26.29
N LYS A 681 18.01 10.19 26.52
CA LYS A 681 18.80 10.91 25.52
C LYS A 681 20.06 10.13 25.10
N TRP A 682 20.68 9.43 26.03
CA TRP A 682 21.83 8.55 25.82
C TRP A 682 21.46 7.14 26.26
N ASN A 683 21.81 6.12 25.47
CA ASN A 683 21.40 4.73 25.65
C ASN A 683 21.84 4.16 27.02
N ARG A 684 20.98 4.25 28.05
CA ARG A 684 21.28 3.89 29.45
C ARG A 684 22.59 4.52 29.97
N GLY A 685 22.92 5.73 29.51
CA GLY A 685 24.18 6.39 29.84
C GLY A 685 25.43 5.84 29.12
N SER A 686 25.27 4.88 28.21
CA SER A 686 26.35 4.31 27.41
C SER A 686 26.64 5.16 26.17
N VAL A 687 27.76 5.87 26.18
CA VAL A 687 28.19 6.75 25.08
C VAL A 687 28.45 5.95 23.81
N ASN A 688 29.22 4.87 23.91
CA ASN A 688 29.68 4.05 22.79
C ASN A 688 28.52 3.35 22.03
N HIS A 689 27.34 3.26 22.64
CA HIS A 689 26.16 2.59 22.09
C HIS A 689 24.99 3.56 21.86
N SER A 690 25.26 4.86 21.77
CA SER A 690 24.25 5.89 21.53
C SER A 690 24.39 6.44 20.10
N ALA A 691 23.27 6.64 19.40
CA ALA A 691 23.27 6.99 17.98
C ALA A 691 24.07 8.26 17.66
N GLN A 692 23.83 9.33 18.41
CA GLN A 692 24.49 10.62 18.22
C GLN A 692 26.02 10.55 18.32
N PHE A 693 26.57 9.59 19.07
CA PHE A 693 28.02 9.41 19.23
C PHE A 693 28.74 9.20 17.90
N TYR A 694 28.08 8.49 16.98
CA TYR A 694 28.60 8.11 15.67
C TYR A 694 28.61 9.28 14.66
N THR A 695 27.99 10.41 14.99
CA THR A 695 27.99 11.62 14.14
C THR A 695 29.23 12.50 14.35
N TRP A 696 30.09 12.15 15.31
CA TRP A 696 31.24 12.96 15.72
C TRP A 696 32.58 12.29 15.40
N LYS A 697 33.54 13.12 14.99
CA LYS A 697 34.96 12.77 15.03
C LYS A 697 35.44 12.53 16.46
N GLU A 698 36.56 11.84 16.57
CA GLU A 698 37.29 11.59 17.80
C GLU A 698 37.60 12.90 18.54
N ARG A 699 37.76 12.80 19.87
CA ARG A 699 38.16 13.93 20.73
C ARG A 699 39.66 14.01 20.95
N LYS A 700 40.37 12.92 20.66
CA LYS A 700 41.81 12.79 20.77
C LYS A 700 42.29 11.76 19.76
N GLU A 701 43.59 11.76 19.53
CA GLU A 701 44.25 10.67 18.81
C GLU A 701 44.36 9.43 19.71
N TYR A 702 44.21 8.25 19.10
CA TYR A 702 44.36 6.93 19.71
C TYR A 702 45.57 6.21 19.11
N SER A 703 45.87 5.01 19.59
CA SER A 703 46.91 4.14 19.01
C SER A 703 46.82 4.05 17.49
N ALA A 704 47.97 3.88 16.82
CA ALA A 704 48.02 3.62 15.39
C ALA A 704 47.55 2.19 15.04
N ASP A 705 47.59 1.27 16.01
CA ASP A 705 47.03 -0.07 15.92
C ASP A 705 45.51 -0.02 16.13
N ASP A 706 44.73 -0.52 15.16
CA ASP A 706 43.27 -0.38 15.15
C ASP A 706 42.59 -1.23 16.26
N GLU A 707 43.11 -2.43 16.57
CA GLU A 707 42.58 -3.29 17.66
C GLU A 707 42.77 -2.59 19.01
N VAL A 708 43.95 -2.01 19.24
CA VAL A 708 44.22 -1.23 20.45
C VAL A 708 43.39 0.06 20.48
N ALA A 709 43.25 0.76 19.35
CA ALA A 709 42.49 2.01 19.27
C ALA A 709 41.00 1.79 19.58
N ALA A 710 40.40 0.67 19.13
CA ALA A 710 39.02 0.32 19.42
C ALA A 710 38.73 0.19 20.93
N ILE A 711 39.66 -0.44 21.65
CA ILE A 711 39.61 -0.61 23.11
C ILE A 711 39.87 0.73 23.82
N GLU A 712 40.93 1.46 23.42
CA GLU A 712 41.25 2.76 24.02
C GLU A 712 40.10 3.77 23.84
N GLN A 713 39.43 3.76 22.70
CA GLN A 713 38.26 4.61 22.42
C GLN A 713 37.09 4.23 23.32
N PHE A 714 36.82 2.94 23.48
CA PHE A 714 35.76 2.46 24.37
C PHE A 714 35.98 2.89 25.83
N ASP A 715 37.15 2.57 26.38
CA ASP A 715 37.50 2.87 27.77
C ASP A 715 37.51 4.37 28.05
N TYR A 716 38.09 5.14 27.13
CA TYR A 716 38.13 6.60 27.27
C TYR A 716 36.73 7.19 27.29
N GLU A 717 35.87 6.82 26.34
CA GLU A 717 34.53 7.40 26.22
C GLU A 717 33.61 6.94 27.36
N ASN A 718 33.73 5.69 27.82
CA ASN A 718 33.02 5.20 29.00
C ASN A 718 33.48 5.90 30.28
N GLY A 719 34.79 6.11 30.46
CA GLY A 719 35.33 6.79 31.63
C GLY A 719 34.89 8.26 31.73
N ARG A 720 34.57 8.91 30.61
CA ARG A 720 34.06 10.29 30.58
C ARG A 720 32.55 10.38 30.72
N GLY A 721 31.82 9.36 30.27
CA GLY A 721 30.37 9.36 30.28
C GLY A 721 29.74 10.44 29.37
N THR A 722 28.45 10.67 29.56
CA THR A 722 27.60 11.44 28.65
C THR A 722 27.65 12.96 28.87
N GLY A 723 28.01 13.41 30.08
CA GLY A 723 27.98 14.84 30.44
C GLY A 723 29.01 15.71 29.71
N ASP A 724 30.12 15.11 29.26
CA ASP A 724 31.21 15.80 28.56
C ASP A 724 31.18 15.62 27.04
N GLN A 725 30.09 15.07 26.49
CA GLN A 725 29.99 14.82 25.05
C GLN A 725 29.79 16.14 24.27
N PRO A 726 30.29 16.23 23.03
CA PRO A 726 30.16 17.44 22.22
C PRO A 726 28.70 17.82 21.99
N THR A 727 28.44 19.12 21.85
CA THR A 727 27.14 19.65 21.47
C THR A 727 27.22 20.44 20.17
N SER A 728 26.07 20.61 19.51
CA SER A 728 25.93 21.31 18.25
C SER A 728 24.78 22.32 18.30
N ALA A 729 24.95 23.43 17.58
CA ALA A 729 23.89 24.40 17.30
C ALA A 729 23.31 24.24 15.88
N ASN A 730 23.76 23.26 15.09
CA ASN A 730 23.51 23.20 13.64
C ASN A 730 22.03 23.07 13.26
N ALA A 731 21.21 22.45 14.12
CA ALA A 731 19.77 22.32 13.92
C ALA A 731 18.96 23.53 14.40
N PHE A 732 19.56 24.46 15.14
CA PHE A 732 18.88 25.52 15.87
C PHE A 732 19.10 26.90 15.24
N LEU A 733 18.05 27.71 15.22
CA LEU A 733 18.16 29.14 14.87
C LEU A 733 18.81 29.96 16.00
N ASP A 734 19.24 31.17 15.67
CA ASP A 734 19.56 32.22 16.64
C ASP A 734 18.40 33.21 16.73
N GLY A 735 17.48 32.97 17.67
CA GLY A 735 16.15 33.58 17.63
C GLY A 735 15.41 33.18 16.35
N ASN A 736 15.39 34.08 15.35
CA ASN A 736 14.85 33.80 14.01
C ASN A 736 15.93 33.77 12.91
N SER A 737 17.20 33.98 13.25
CA SER A 737 18.29 34.06 12.27
C SER A 737 18.82 32.66 11.95
N TYR A 738 19.06 32.41 10.66
CA TYR A 738 19.73 31.20 10.20
C TYR A 738 21.23 31.28 10.51
N ARG A 739 21.79 30.22 11.08
CA ARG A 739 23.23 30.10 11.38
C ARG A 739 23.91 29.35 10.23
N THR A 740 25.16 29.72 9.93
CA THR A 740 26.01 28.86 9.11
C THR A 740 26.35 27.60 9.92
N PRO A 741 26.03 26.38 9.43
CA PRO A 741 26.36 25.14 10.15
C PRO A 741 27.87 24.93 10.29
N ASP A 742 28.31 24.38 11.42
CA ASP A 742 29.68 23.94 11.68
C ASP A 742 29.77 22.40 11.65
N HIS A 743 30.29 21.86 10.55
CA HIS A 743 30.53 20.43 10.37
C HIS A 743 32.00 20.05 10.54
N SER A 744 32.84 20.90 11.13
CA SER A 744 34.29 20.64 11.29
C SER A 744 34.60 19.33 12.03
N ARG A 745 33.71 18.95 12.96
CA ARG A 745 33.77 17.72 13.76
C ARG A 745 32.79 16.63 13.34
N PHE A 746 32.15 16.76 12.18
CA PHE A 746 31.28 15.72 11.63
C PHE A 746 32.10 14.49 11.20
N SER A 747 31.66 13.29 11.57
CA SER A 747 32.34 12.03 11.23
C SER A 747 32.26 11.65 9.74
N GLY A 748 31.23 12.13 9.03
CA GLY A 748 30.84 11.59 7.73
C GLY A 748 29.63 10.67 7.78
N MET A 749 29.13 10.32 8.98
CA MET A 749 27.96 9.45 9.18
C MET A 749 26.82 10.19 9.89
N ASN A 750 25.64 10.16 9.27
CA ASN A 750 24.37 10.54 9.89
C ASN A 750 23.73 9.31 10.54
N ILE A 751 22.52 9.46 11.09
CA ILE A 751 21.86 8.36 11.83
C ILE A 751 20.38 8.26 11.54
N ILE A 752 19.85 7.07 11.76
CA ILE A 752 18.42 6.89 12.06
C ILE A 752 18.13 7.56 13.41
N ASP A 753 17.06 8.35 13.46
CA ASP A 753 16.59 9.05 14.66
C ASP A 753 15.90 8.07 15.62
N MET A 754 16.68 7.18 16.23
CA MET A 754 16.16 6.19 17.18
C MET A 754 15.46 6.87 18.37
N ARG A 755 15.85 8.09 18.72
CA ARG A 755 15.22 8.88 19.77
C ARG A 755 13.75 9.17 19.43
N MET A 756 13.48 9.71 18.24
CA MET A 756 12.12 9.94 17.78
C MET A 756 11.38 8.63 17.49
N HIS A 757 12.04 7.67 16.81
CA HIS A 757 11.47 6.35 16.49
C HIS A 757 10.82 5.67 17.71
N MET A 758 11.57 5.59 18.81
CA MET A 758 11.09 4.99 20.06
C MET A 758 9.88 5.69 20.65
N ASN A 759 9.69 6.98 20.35
CA ASN A 759 8.69 7.84 20.96
C ASN A 759 7.48 8.15 20.07
N PHE A 760 7.43 7.62 18.84
CA PHE A 760 6.28 7.74 17.93
C PHE A 760 5.05 6.90 18.32
N GLY A 761 4.91 6.53 19.61
CA GLY A 761 3.61 6.16 20.16
C GLY A 761 2.57 7.24 19.84
N ASP A 762 2.99 8.51 19.95
CA ASP A 762 2.31 9.70 19.49
C ASP A 762 3.31 10.78 19.03
N ALA A 763 2.86 11.72 18.20
CA ALA A 763 3.71 12.73 17.62
C ALA A 763 4.27 13.72 18.66
N GLN A 764 3.49 14.09 19.67
CA GLN A 764 3.89 15.08 20.67
C GLN A 764 5.07 14.58 21.51
N ASN A 765 5.03 13.30 21.89
CA ASN A 765 6.12 12.66 22.60
C ASN A 765 7.37 12.57 21.71
N ALA A 766 7.24 12.12 20.47
CA ALA A 766 8.37 12.11 19.52
C ALA A 766 9.00 13.50 19.33
N TYR A 767 8.18 14.54 19.15
CA TYR A 767 8.64 15.93 19.01
C TYR A 767 9.44 16.42 20.23
N ASN A 768 8.94 16.17 21.45
CA ASN A 768 9.61 16.60 22.67
C ASN A 768 10.96 15.90 22.86
N ASN A 769 11.02 14.59 22.62
CA ASN A 769 12.24 13.81 22.78
C ASN A 769 13.26 14.08 21.67
N GLY A 770 12.82 14.33 20.43
CA GLY A 770 13.71 14.78 19.36
C GLY A 770 14.40 16.10 19.74
N ARG A 771 13.62 17.12 20.11
CA ARG A 771 14.16 18.43 20.52
C ARG A 771 15.16 18.35 21.68
N ASP A 772 14.91 17.47 22.64
CA ASP A 772 15.77 17.24 23.81
C ASP A 772 17.15 16.67 23.43
N SER A 773 17.22 15.94 22.32
CA SER A 773 18.45 15.25 21.86
C SER A 773 19.22 15.95 20.74
N ASP A 774 18.60 16.91 20.05
CA ASP A 774 19.12 17.48 18.79
C ASP A 774 20.45 18.23 18.97
N ASP A 775 20.74 18.75 20.16
CA ASP A 775 22.01 19.37 20.52
C ASP A 775 23.17 18.37 20.63
N SER A 776 22.89 17.07 20.80
CA SER A 776 23.93 16.04 20.95
C SER A 776 24.33 15.39 19.64
N VAL A 777 23.58 15.63 18.57
CA VAL A 777 23.87 15.19 17.20
C VAL A 777 24.65 16.28 16.49
N ASN A 778 25.63 15.94 15.66
CA ASN A 778 26.39 16.96 14.93
C ASN A 778 25.47 17.85 14.07
N ASP A 779 24.50 17.28 13.36
CA ASP A 779 23.44 18.03 12.67
C ASP A 779 22.15 17.20 12.56
N ALA A 780 21.22 17.41 13.50
CA ALA A 780 19.94 16.69 13.51
C ALA A 780 19.03 17.00 12.30
N THR A 781 19.34 17.99 11.46
CA THR A 781 18.57 18.23 10.22
C THR A 781 18.74 17.12 9.19
N TYR A 782 19.77 16.29 9.33
CA TYR A 782 20.04 15.11 8.49
C TYR A 782 19.55 13.78 9.09
N ASN A 783 18.99 13.79 10.29
CA ASN A 783 18.47 12.58 10.93
C ASN A 783 17.39 11.92 10.06
N VAL A 784 17.45 10.61 9.88
CA VAL A 784 16.45 9.81 9.16
C VAL A 784 15.33 9.42 10.14
N VAL A 785 14.11 9.90 9.89
CA VAL A 785 12.99 9.80 10.85
C VAL A 785 11.92 8.85 10.31
N TYR A 786 11.52 7.84 11.07
CA TYR A 786 10.38 6.97 10.76
C TYR A 786 9.63 6.50 12.02
N VAL A 787 8.36 6.12 11.85
CA VAL A 787 7.50 5.62 12.93
C VAL A 787 7.75 4.13 13.18
N ASP A 788 7.68 3.31 12.14
CA ASP A 788 7.95 1.88 12.18
C ASP A 788 8.89 1.46 11.05
N SER A 789 9.48 0.27 11.17
CA SER A 789 10.40 -0.30 10.19
C SER A 789 10.24 -1.82 10.06
N HIS A 790 11.19 -2.42 9.35
CA HIS A 790 11.34 -3.86 9.20
C HIS A 790 11.74 -4.61 10.48
N ASP A 791 12.15 -3.93 11.55
CA ASP A 791 12.56 -4.60 12.80
C ASP A 791 11.65 -4.25 13.97
N TYR A 792 11.29 -2.96 14.10
CA TYR A 792 10.58 -2.48 15.28
C TYR A 792 9.54 -1.41 14.93
N GLY A 793 8.45 -1.41 15.70
CA GLY A 793 7.60 -0.26 15.90
C GLY A 793 8.06 0.58 17.11
N PRO A 794 7.39 1.70 17.40
CA PRO A 794 7.71 2.56 18.54
C PRO A 794 7.78 1.78 19.86
N ASN A 795 8.58 2.26 20.81
CA ASN A 795 8.87 1.58 22.08
C ASN A 795 9.41 0.14 21.93
N LYS A 796 10.22 -0.12 20.89
CA LYS A 796 10.76 -1.46 20.56
C LYS A 796 9.65 -2.50 20.42
N SER A 797 8.50 -2.09 19.90
CA SER A 797 7.40 -3.00 19.61
C SER A 797 7.85 -3.99 18.54
N SER A 798 7.55 -5.27 18.72
CA SER A 798 7.76 -6.29 17.69
C SER A 798 6.59 -6.40 16.71
N THR A 799 5.65 -5.45 16.76
CA THR A 799 4.50 -5.36 15.86
C THR A 799 4.48 -4.05 15.08
N ARG A 800 3.91 -4.09 13.86
CA ARG A 800 3.68 -2.91 13.02
C ARG A 800 2.82 -1.89 13.76
N TYR A 801 3.07 -0.60 13.53
CA TYR A 801 2.36 0.46 14.26
C TYR A 801 0.85 0.37 14.05
N ALA A 802 0.10 0.50 15.14
CA ALA A 802 -1.35 0.28 15.18
C ALA A 802 -2.13 1.46 15.79
N GLY A 803 -1.53 2.67 15.80
CA GLY A 803 -2.15 3.87 16.38
C GLY A 803 -3.39 4.38 15.63
N GLY A 804 -3.66 3.85 14.44
CA GLY A 804 -4.80 4.22 13.59
C GLY A 804 -4.53 5.42 12.68
N THR A 805 -5.45 5.66 11.77
CA THR A 805 -5.32 6.63 10.67
C THR A 805 -5.04 8.06 11.16
N ASP A 806 -5.76 8.55 12.17
CA ASP A 806 -5.53 9.91 12.71
C ASP A 806 -4.15 10.07 13.36
N ALA A 807 -3.67 9.04 14.05
CA ALA A 807 -2.35 9.07 14.68
C ALA A 807 -1.24 9.00 13.61
N TRP A 808 -1.41 8.18 12.58
CA TRP A 808 -0.53 8.18 11.41
C TRP A 808 -0.48 9.54 10.72
N ALA A 809 -1.64 10.15 10.47
CA ALA A 809 -1.70 11.48 9.85
C ALA A 809 -0.97 12.53 10.71
N GLU A 810 -1.12 12.47 12.03
CA GLU A 810 -0.44 13.37 12.97
C GLU A 810 1.09 13.14 13.00
N ASN A 811 1.53 11.89 13.06
CA ASN A 811 2.95 11.52 12.98
C ASN A 811 3.58 11.99 11.66
N MET A 812 2.91 11.75 10.52
CA MET A 812 3.39 12.22 9.21
C MET A 812 3.41 13.75 9.12
N SER A 813 2.40 14.43 9.66
CA SER A 813 2.37 15.90 9.73
C SER A 813 3.59 16.46 10.47
N LEU A 814 3.99 15.85 11.58
CA LEU A 814 5.22 16.20 12.29
C LEU A 814 6.47 15.88 11.46
N MET A 815 6.61 14.65 10.97
CA MET A 815 7.79 14.19 10.23
C MET A 815 8.10 15.04 8.99
N TRP A 816 7.07 15.46 8.25
CA TRP A 816 7.26 16.26 7.03
C TRP A 816 7.53 17.74 7.28
N THR A 817 7.17 18.27 8.44
CA THR A 817 7.27 19.71 8.73
C THR A 817 8.30 20.07 9.78
N PHE A 818 8.75 19.11 10.60
CA PHE A 818 9.86 19.28 11.54
C PHE A 818 11.21 19.03 10.86
N ARG A 819 12.31 19.00 11.62
CA ARG A 819 13.66 18.73 11.10
C ARG A 819 13.87 17.23 10.81
N GLY A 820 14.87 16.95 9.98
CA GLY A 820 15.21 15.59 9.57
C GLY A 820 14.60 15.22 8.22
N ILE A 821 14.85 13.97 7.83
CA ILE A 821 14.49 13.37 6.56
C ILE A 821 13.37 12.36 6.82
N PRO A 822 12.11 12.69 6.47
CA PRO A 822 10.99 11.79 6.69
C PRO A 822 11.15 10.53 5.83
N THR A 823 10.99 9.38 6.47
CA THR A 823 11.15 8.05 5.89
C THR A 823 9.91 7.21 6.20
N LEU A 824 9.40 6.49 5.20
CA LEU A 824 8.23 5.63 5.36
C LEU A 824 8.57 4.20 4.94
N TYR A 825 8.25 3.25 5.80
CA TYR A 825 8.34 1.83 5.51
C TYR A 825 7.19 1.39 4.58
N TYR A 826 7.47 0.50 3.63
CA TYR A 826 6.48 0.15 2.60
C TYR A 826 5.14 -0.32 3.21
N GLY A 827 4.06 0.14 2.59
CA GLY A 827 2.69 -0.13 2.98
C GLY A 827 2.18 0.63 4.21
N SER A 828 3.04 1.35 4.95
CA SER A 828 2.57 2.18 6.08
C SER A 828 1.62 3.30 5.62
N GLU A 829 1.68 3.72 4.35
CA GLU A 829 0.73 4.66 3.73
C GLU A 829 -0.72 4.15 3.63
N ILE A 830 -0.94 2.85 3.81
CA ILE A 830 -2.29 2.23 3.90
C ILE A 830 -2.47 1.43 5.20
N GLU A 831 -1.57 1.60 6.18
CA GLU A 831 -1.52 0.81 7.41
C GLU A 831 -1.40 -0.72 7.14
N PHE A 832 -0.69 -1.10 6.09
CA PHE A 832 -0.48 -2.49 5.71
C PHE A 832 0.09 -3.30 6.88
N GLN A 833 -0.53 -4.44 7.18
CA GLN A 833 -0.17 -5.33 8.28
C GLN A 833 -0.15 -4.67 9.66
N LYS A 834 -0.95 -3.61 9.89
CA LYS A 834 -1.04 -2.94 11.21
C LYS A 834 -1.28 -3.93 12.35
N GLY A 835 -0.50 -3.78 13.43
CA GLY A 835 -0.58 -4.61 14.64
C GLY A 835 -0.10 -6.05 14.47
N LYS A 836 0.36 -6.46 13.28
CA LYS A 836 0.94 -7.80 13.06
C LYS A 836 2.38 -7.84 13.54
N GLN A 837 2.81 -9.02 13.96
CA GLN A 837 4.21 -9.31 14.27
C GLN A 837 5.07 -8.93 13.07
N ILE A 838 6.09 -8.09 13.27
CA ILE A 838 6.97 -7.60 12.20
C ILE A 838 7.73 -8.78 11.59
N ASP A 839 8.42 -9.53 12.45
CA ASP A 839 9.14 -10.74 12.08
C ASP A 839 9.00 -11.81 13.17
N CYS A 840 8.86 -13.05 12.72
CA CYS A 840 8.81 -14.25 13.55
C CYS A 840 9.88 -15.26 13.12
N GLY A 841 10.79 -14.86 12.21
CA GLY A 841 11.76 -15.74 11.59
C GLY A 841 11.08 -16.92 10.87
N PRO A 842 11.65 -18.13 10.96
CA PRO A 842 11.09 -19.31 10.30
C PRO A 842 9.95 -19.98 11.10
N SER A 843 9.36 -19.31 12.09
CA SER A 843 8.31 -19.89 12.95
C SER A 843 6.89 -19.64 12.46
N CYS A 844 6.69 -18.76 11.47
CA CYS A 844 5.39 -18.44 10.90
C CYS A 844 5.52 -17.94 9.45
N PRO A 845 4.44 -17.97 8.65
CA PRO A 845 4.52 -17.62 7.23
C PRO A 845 4.63 -16.11 7.04
N LEU A 846 5.43 -15.65 6.08
CA LEU A 846 5.66 -14.23 5.79
C LEU A 846 4.37 -13.47 5.50
N ALA A 847 3.40 -14.09 4.80
CA ALA A 847 2.08 -13.51 4.55
C ALA A 847 1.33 -13.07 5.82
N SER A 848 1.69 -13.61 6.99
CA SER A 848 1.09 -13.27 8.29
C SER A 848 1.86 -12.21 9.10
N THR A 849 2.98 -11.72 8.58
CA THR A 849 3.89 -10.80 9.30
C THR A 849 3.86 -9.38 8.72
N GLY A 850 4.55 -8.46 9.41
CA GLY A 850 4.80 -7.10 8.94
C GLY A 850 5.78 -7.01 7.76
N ARG A 851 6.41 -8.12 7.36
CA ARG A 851 7.27 -8.27 6.16
C ARG A 851 6.57 -9.05 5.03
N ALA A 852 5.23 -9.09 5.06
CA ALA A 852 4.42 -9.72 4.02
C ALA A 852 4.61 -9.08 2.64
N TYR A 853 4.30 -9.84 1.60
CA TYR A 853 4.38 -9.41 0.20
C TYR A 853 3.38 -8.27 -0.06
N TYR A 854 3.84 -7.16 -0.64
CA TYR A 854 3.02 -5.97 -0.87
C TYR A 854 2.41 -5.89 -2.27
N GLY A 855 2.96 -6.62 -3.25
CA GLY A 855 2.70 -6.38 -4.66
C GLY A 855 1.24 -6.54 -5.09
N ASP A 856 0.43 -7.25 -4.31
CA ASP A 856 -1.02 -7.35 -4.53
C ASP A 856 -1.69 -5.95 -4.46
N HIS A 857 -1.22 -5.07 -3.58
CA HIS A 857 -1.66 -3.67 -3.47
C HIS A 857 -1.10 -2.75 -4.56
N LEU A 858 -0.16 -3.25 -5.36
CA LEU A 858 0.48 -2.53 -6.45
C LEU A 858 0.03 -3.04 -7.83
N ALA A 859 -0.85 -4.04 -7.87
CA ALA A 859 -1.33 -4.62 -9.12
C ALA A 859 -2.01 -3.56 -10.01
N GLY A 860 -1.66 -3.57 -11.29
CA GLY A 860 -2.10 -2.57 -12.28
C GLY A 860 -1.01 -1.59 -12.69
N SER A 861 -1.40 -0.47 -13.29
CA SER A 861 -0.49 0.51 -13.88
C SER A 861 -0.58 1.85 -13.16
N VAL A 862 0.51 2.59 -13.11
CA VAL A 862 0.58 3.94 -12.55
C VAL A 862 1.57 4.77 -13.35
N THR A 863 1.26 6.04 -13.55
CA THR A 863 2.17 7.03 -14.11
C THR A 863 2.10 8.27 -13.24
N ALA A 864 3.25 8.77 -12.81
CA ALA A 864 3.37 10.00 -12.05
C ALA A 864 3.81 11.14 -12.97
N SER A 865 3.07 12.25 -12.97
CA SER A 865 3.51 13.48 -13.67
C SER A 865 4.53 14.29 -12.84
N GLY A 866 4.63 14.01 -11.54
CA GLY A 866 5.54 14.66 -10.62
C GLY A 866 5.53 14.00 -9.25
N PHE A 867 6.39 14.47 -8.35
CA PHE A 867 6.43 13.99 -6.97
C PHE A 867 5.16 14.37 -6.22
N GLY A 868 4.34 13.38 -5.87
CA GLY A 868 3.08 13.57 -5.17
C GLY A 868 1.89 13.78 -6.11
N THR A 869 2.05 13.54 -7.41
CA THR A 869 1.01 13.77 -8.42
C THR A 869 0.82 12.54 -9.31
N VAL A 870 -0.40 12.01 -9.32
CA VAL A 870 -0.82 10.88 -10.15
C VAL A 870 -1.32 11.41 -11.48
N ALA A 871 -0.73 10.99 -12.60
CA ALA A 871 -1.24 11.30 -13.94
C ALA A 871 -2.33 10.29 -14.36
N SER A 872 -2.07 9.01 -14.13
CA SER A 872 -3.01 7.91 -14.37
C SER A 872 -2.70 6.74 -13.45
N ALA A 873 -3.74 6.01 -13.04
CA ALA A 873 -3.60 4.74 -12.34
C ALA A 873 -4.78 3.81 -12.69
N SER A 874 -4.54 2.50 -12.69
CA SER A 874 -5.55 1.46 -12.96
C SER A 874 -5.34 0.24 -12.08
N GLY A 875 -6.38 -0.55 -11.83
CA GLY A 875 -6.28 -1.76 -11.01
C GLY A 875 -6.20 -1.45 -9.51
N GLU A 876 -5.60 -2.34 -8.73
CA GLU A 876 -5.53 -2.20 -7.28
C GLU A 876 -4.66 -1.02 -6.84
N VAL A 877 -3.59 -0.70 -7.57
CA VAL A 877 -2.76 0.47 -7.26
C VAL A 877 -3.56 1.79 -7.29
N ALA A 878 -4.63 1.87 -8.09
CA ALA A 878 -5.53 3.03 -8.06
C ALA A 878 -6.33 3.13 -6.75
N ASN A 879 -6.76 1.99 -6.20
CA ASN A 879 -7.43 1.91 -4.90
C ASN A 879 -6.46 2.28 -3.77
N THR A 880 -5.23 1.76 -3.82
CA THR A 880 -4.14 2.12 -2.89
C THR A 880 -3.89 3.62 -2.91
N LEU A 881 -3.75 4.22 -4.10
CA LEU A 881 -3.52 5.67 -4.25
C LEU A 881 -4.71 6.54 -3.82
N ALA A 882 -5.91 5.98 -3.70
CA ALA A 882 -7.09 6.68 -3.23
C ALA A 882 -7.22 6.74 -1.71
N GLN A 883 -6.40 5.99 -0.95
CA GLN A 883 -6.50 5.90 0.50
C GLN A 883 -6.28 7.25 1.21
N PRO A 884 -6.97 7.52 2.33
CA PRO A 884 -6.87 8.79 3.07
C PRO A 884 -5.45 9.23 3.42
N LEU A 885 -4.64 8.31 3.94
CA LEU A 885 -3.25 8.58 4.31
C LEU A 885 -2.35 8.79 3.10
N VAL A 886 -2.63 8.14 1.97
CA VAL A 886 -1.91 8.41 0.72
C VAL A 886 -2.17 9.84 0.23
N ARG A 887 -3.43 10.32 0.26
CA ARG A 887 -3.75 11.71 -0.10
C ARG A 887 -3.11 12.73 0.83
N HIS A 888 -3.07 12.41 2.13
CA HIS A 888 -2.36 13.20 3.13
C HIS A 888 -0.86 13.30 2.81
N LEU A 889 -0.22 12.16 2.59
CA LEU A 889 1.19 12.02 2.29
C LEU A 889 1.59 12.74 0.99
N GLN A 890 0.80 12.59 -0.08
CA GLN A 890 0.98 13.30 -1.35
C GLN A 890 1.04 14.80 -1.14
N ARG A 891 0.09 15.36 -0.37
CA ARG A 891 0.05 16.80 -0.10
C ARG A 891 1.15 17.26 0.84
N LEU A 892 1.51 16.47 1.86
CA LEU A 892 2.66 16.78 2.71
C LEU A 892 3.96 16.88 1.89
N ASN A 893 4.15 15.97 0.92
CA ASN A 893 5.29 16.02 0.01
C ASN A 893 5.28 17.27 -0.85
N LEU A 894 4.14 17.67 -1.41
CA LEU A 894 4.01 18.92 -2.18
C LEU A 894 4.33 20.16 -1.33
N ILE A 895 3.77 20.24 -0.11
CA ILE A 895 4.02 21.34 0.82
C ILE A 895 5.50 21.41 1.21
N ARG A 896 6.08 20.29 1.63
CA ARG A 896 7.50 20.23 2.02
C ARG A 896 8.40 20.67 0.87
N ARG A 897 8.14 20.21 -0.36
CA ARG A 897 8.96 20.53 -1.53
C ARG A 897 8.87 21.99 -1.97
N ALA A 898 7.74 22.65 -1.72
CA ALA A 898 7.53 24.06 -2.05
C ALA A 898 8.09 25.04 -1.01
N VAL A 899 8.43 24.58 0.20
CA VAL A 899 8.89 25.42 1.31
C VAL A 899 10.30 24.98 1.75
N PRO A 900 11.38 25.63 1.27
CA PRO A 900 12.76 25.25 1.57
C PRO A 900 13.08 25.15 3.07
N ALA A 901 12.45 25.99 3.90
CA ALA A 901 12.58 25.93 5.35
C ALA A 901 12.13 24.59 5.95
N LEU A 902 11.13 23.92 5.36
CA LEU A 902 10.69 22.61 5.82
C LEU A 902 11.70 21.51 5.45
N GLN A 903 12.32 21.60 4.26
CA GLN A 903 13.32 20.63 3.78
C GLN A 903 14.62 20.73 4.56
N MET A 904 15.25 21.91 4.57
CA MET A 904 16.65 22.09 4.98
C MET A 904 16.83 23.03 6.17
N GLY A 905 15.74 23.60 6.67
CA GLY A 905 15.82 24.69 7.64
C GLY A 905 16.17 24.25 9.05
N GLN A 906 16.88 25.13 9.77
CA GLN A 906 17.00 25.11 11.22
C GLN A 906 15.65 25.41 11.88
N TYR A 907 15.51 25.11 13.16
CA TYR A 907 14.28 25.38 13.92
C TYR A 907 14.50 26.17 15.21
N SER A 908 13.44 26.79 15.72
CA SER A 908 13.41 27.40 17.06
C SER A 908 12.03 27.25 17.69
N THR A 909 12.02 27.12 19.02
CA THR A 909 10.81 27.15 19.85
C THR A 909 10.69 28.43 20.69
N GLU A 910 11.58 29.40 20.49
CA GLU A 910 11.59 30.67 21.22
C GLU A 910 10.39 31.55 20.84
N GLY A 911 9.69 32.09 21.83
CA GLY A 911 8.53 32.96 21.61
C GLY A 911 7.32 32.21 21.06
N ILE A 912 7.06 30.98 21.51
CA ILE A 912 5.97 30.13 21.04
C ILE A 912 5.17 29.55 22.22
N SER A 913 3.83 29.55 22.13
CA SER A 913 2.94 29.01 23.19
C SER A 913 2.32 27.63 22.88
N GLY A 914 2.44 27.10 21.66
CA GLY A 914 1.83 25.83 21.23
C GLY A 914 2.65 24.57 21.57
N SER A 915 1.99 23.42 21.68
CA SER A 915 2.60 22.17 22.18
C SER A 915 3.44 21.43 21.12
N MET A 916 3.01 21.42 19.85
CA MET A 916 3.79 21.04 18.68
C MET A 916 3.86 22.22 17.71
N ALA A 917 4.56 23.27 18.13
CA ALA A 917 4.75 24.46 17.32
C ALA A 917 6.20 24.92 17.35
N PHE A 918 6.69 25.33 16.18
CA PHE A 918 8.08 25.72 15.96
C PHE A 918 8.21 26.66 14.75
N LYS A 919 9.29 27.43 14.73
CA LYS A 919 9.71 28.26 13.59
C LYS A 919 10.73 27.47 12.78
N ARG A 920 10.72 27.60 11.45
CA ARG A 920 11.73 27.04 10.55
C ARG A 920 12.33 28.15 9.70
N ARG A 921 13.65 28.15 9.49
CA ARG A 921 14.30 29.04 8.52
C ARG A 921 15.40 28.34 7.75
N TYR A 922 15.52 28.65 6.47
CA TYR A 922 16.65 28.28 5.64
C TYR A 922 17.12 29.49 4.83
N THR A 923 18.42 29.79 4.91
CA THR A 923 19.03 30.88 4.15
C THR A 923 20.30 30.39 3.46
N SER A 924 20.30 30.33 2.12
CA SER A 924 21.47 29.95 1.31
C SER A 924 21.27 30.32 -0.16
N GLY A 925 22.33 30.72 -0.86
CA GLY A 925 22.32 30.91 -2.32
C GLY A 925 21.20 31.83 -2.84
N GLY A 926 20.89 32.91 -2.10
CA GLY A 926 19.79 33.84 -2.43
C GLY A 926 18.40 33.40 -1.98
N THR A 927 18.24 32.16 -1.50
CA THR A 927 17.00 31.71 -0.84
C THR A 927 16.96 32.23 0.59
N ASP A 928 15.85 32.82 1.00
CA ASP A 928 15.49 33.07 2.40
C ASP A 928 14.04 32.63 2.63
N SER A 929 13.87 31.49 3.27
CA SER A 929 12.55 30.88 3.53
C SER A 929 12.34 30.83 5.04
N PHE A 930 11.27 31.46 5.54
CA PHE A 930 10.90 31.47 6.95
C PHE A 930 9.45 31.01 7.14
N ALA A 931 9.22 29.99 7.97
CA ALA A 931 7.92 29.36 8.17
C ALA A 931 7.58 29.19 9.65
N LEU A 932 6.30 29.39 9.99
CA LEU A 932 5.72 29.14 11.31
C LEU A 932 4.84 27.90 11.21
N VAL A 933 5.17 26.86 11.99
CA VAL A 933 4.48 25.57 11.92
C VAL A 933 3.77 25.31 13.23
N THR A 934 2.52 24.85 13.15
CA THR A 934 1.84 24.21 14.27
C THR A 934 1.08 22.97 13.80
N VAL A 935 1.25 21.86 14.52
CA VAL A 935 0.59 20.58 14.26
C VAL A 935 -0.44 20.33 15.35
N THR A 936 -1.66 19.96 14.98
CA THR A 936 -2.81 19.62 15.84
C THR A 936 -3.36 20.75 16.71
N GLY A 937 -2.52 21.38 17.53
CA GLY A 937 -2.89 22.39 18.53
C GLY A 937 -2.86 23.83 18.02
N ALA A 938 -3.38 24.75 18.83
CA ALA A 938 -3.24 26.18 18.60
C ALA A 938 -1.81 26.65 18.94
N ALA A 939 -1.37 27.76 18.34
CA ALA A 939 -0.08 28.35 18.66
C ALA A 939 -0.09 29.87 18.48
N THR A 940 0.62 30.58 19.34
CA THR A 940 0.98 31.99 19.14
C THR A 940 2.48 32.08 18.95
N PHE A 941 2.90 32.78 17.89
CA PHE A 941 4.29 33.07 17.57
C PHE A 941 4.56 34.55 17.84
N THR A 942 5.57 34.87 18.66
CA THR A 942 5.99 36.23 19.00
C THR A 942 7.43 36.49 18.58
N GLY A 943 7.78 37.77 18.49
CA GLY A 943 9.10 38.23 18.05
C GLY A 943 9.43 37.84 16.61
N ILE A 944 8.44 37.51 15.77
CA ILE A 944 8.65 37.10 14.38
C ILE A 944 8.88 38.33 13.47
N PRO A 945 9.57 38.18 12.33
CA PRO A 945 9.70 39.25 11.35
C PRO A 945 8.33 39.78 10.91
N ASN A 946 8.21 41.10 10.77
CA ASN A 946 7.05 41.72 10.15
C ASN A 946 6.99 41.38 8.66
N GLY A 947 5.77 41.32 8.12
CA GLY A 947 5.54 41.02 6.70
C GLY A 947 4.24 40.25 6.49
N THR A 948 4.04 39.81 5.26
CA THR A 948 2.85 39.04 4.87
C THR A 948 3.17 37.56 4.99
N TYR A 949 2.42 36.85 5.81
CA TYR A 949 2.51 35.41 5.97
C TYR A 949 1.33 34.74 5.28
N THR A 950 1.60 33.73 4.49
CA THR A 950 0.55 32.95 3.83
C THR A 950 0.66 31.48 4.23
N ASP A 951 -0.45 30.90 4.68
CA ASP A 951 -0.53 29.50 5.06
C ASP A 951 -0.49 28.59 3.84
N ALA A 952 0.49 27.70 3.79
CA ALA A 952 0.64 26.71 2.71
C ALA A 952 -0.50 25.70 2.64
N VAL A 953 -1.23 25.51 3.75
CA VAL A 953 -2.35 24.57 3.82
C VAL A 953 -3.64 25.22 3.31
N THR A 954 -4.09 26.31 3.93
CA THR A 954 -5.39 26.92 3.63
C THR A 954 -5.34 28.06 2.60
N GLY A 955 -4.18 28.69 2.42
CA GLY A 955 -4.05 29.95 1.68
C GLY A 955 -4.38 31.20 2.50
N ASP A 956 -4.74 31.06 3.78
CA ASP A 956 -4.99 32.20 4.68
C ASP A 956 -3.77 33.13 4.71
N THR A 957 -4.00 34.42 4.51
CA THR A 957 -2.95 35.43 4.40
C THR A 957 -3.09 36.47 5.49
N ARG A 958 -2.00 36.72 6.23
CA ARG A 958 -1.97 37.62 7.38
C ARG A 958 -0.80 38.57 7.30
N THR A 959 -1.08 39.86 7.49
CA THR A 959 -0.03 40.88 7.61
C THR A 959 0.33 41.07 9.08
N VAL A 960 1.59 40.83 9.42
CA VAL A 960 2.16 40.99 10.75
C VAL A 960 2.93 42.30 10.82
N ALA A 961 2.54 43.19 11.75
CA ALA A 961 3.17 44.50 11.96
C ALA A 961 3.75 44.68 13.38
N ASN A 962 3.35 43.84 14.34
CA ASN A 962 3.78 43.88 15.73
C ASN A 962 4.61 42.64 16.13
N GLY A 963 5.14 41.91 15.15
CA GLY A 963 5.89 40.67 15.35
C GLY A 963 5.11 39.55 16.05
N THR A 964 3.78 39.51 15.94
CA THR A 964 2.94 38.45 16.55
C THR A 964 1.94 37.86 15.56
N LEU A 965 1.78 36.54 15.56
CA LEU A 965 0.75 35.82 14.79
C LEU A 965 0.18 34.67 15.64
N SER A 966 -1.15 34.60 15.77
CA SER A 966 -1.85 33.55 16.51
C SER A 966 -2.67 32.65 15.58
N VAL A 967 -2.55 31.35 15.73
CA VAL A 967 -3.22 30.32 14.90
C VAL A 967 -4.15 29.49 15.79
N ALA A 968 -5.40 29.33 15.36
CA ALA A 968 -6.35 28.43 16.02
C ALA A 968 -5.96 26.96 15.82
N ALA A 969 -6.43 26.06 16.68
CA ALA A 969 -6.11 24.65 16.57
C ALA A 969 -6.61 24.06 15.24
N PRO A 970 -5.74 23.50 14.38
CA PRO A 970 -6.16 22.88 13.13
C PRO A 970 -6.83 21.52 13.33
N GLY A 971 -6.67 20.88 14.51
CA GLY A 971 -7.23 19.57 14.82
C GLY A 971 -6.27 18.42 14.49
N LYS A 972 -6.53 17.24 15.09
CA LYS A 972 -5.63 16.07 14.99
C LYS A 972 -5.35 15.69 13.54
N GLY A 973 -4.09 15.37 13.24
CA GLY A 973 -3.63 15.04 11.88
C GLY A 973 -3.46 16.24 10.94
N ASN A 974 -3.98 17.42 11.32
CA ASN A 974 -3.89 18.65 10.53
C ASN A 974 -2.76 19.55 11.06
N LEU A 975 -2.34 20.50 10.22
CA LEU A 975 -1.30 21.47 10.56
C LEU A 975 -1.55 22.81 9.86
N ARG A 976 -0.80 23.83 10.26
CA ARG A 976 -0.68 25.12 9.55
C ARG A 976 0.79 25.44 9.32
N VAL A 977 1.11 26.00 8.15
CA VAL A 977 2.46 26.45 7.79
C VAL A 977 2.37 27.87 7.21
N TYR A 978 2.47 28.88 8.08
CA TYR A 978 2.52 30.27 7.64
C TYR A 978 3.93 30.62 7.17
N VAL A 979 4.09 30.85 5.87
CA VAL A 979 5.38 31.18 5.27
C VAL A 979 5.43 32.68 4.97
N LEU A 980 6.51 33.34 5.40
CA LEU A 980 6.75 34.75 5.10
C LEU A 980 6.93 34.92 3.59
N ASN A 981 6.08 35.76 2.98
CA ASN A 981 5.95 35.95 1.53
C ASN A 981 5.77 34.62 0.79
N GLY A 982 4.95 33.75 1.38
CA GLY A 982 4.79 32.35 1.00
C GLY A 982 4.08 32.10 -0.33
N PRO A 983 4.15 30.85 -0.81
CA PRO A 983 3.62 30.43 -2.12
C PRO A 983 2.09 30.37 -2.23
N GLY A 984 1.34 30.60 -1.15
CA GLY A 984 -0.10 30.36 -1.14
C GLY A 984 -0.46 28.92 -0.81
N ARG A 985 -1.74 28.58 -1.02
CA ARG A 985 -2.27 27.22 -0.83
C ARG A 985 -1.61 26.24 -1.79
N ILE A 986 -1.14 25.12 -1.26
CA ILE A 986 -0.50 24.04 -2.02
C ILE A 986 -1.35 22.77 -1.98
N GLY A 987 -1.68 22.26 -3.17
CA GLY A 987 -2.51 21.07 -3.33
C GLY A 987 -3.99 21.27 -2.93
N SER A 988 -4.75 20.20 -3.03
CA SER A 988 -6.20 20.18 -2.75
C SER A 988 -6.50 19.56 -1.38
N ASP A 989 -7.66 19.88 -0.82
CA ASP A 989 -8.08 19.30 0.46
C ASP A 989 -8.25 17.78 0.37
N GLY A 990 -7.69 17.11 1.37
CA GLY A 990 -7.93 15.69 1.63
C GLY A 990 -8.73 15.51 2.91
N PRO A 991 -8.83 14.29 3.43
CA PRO A 991 -9.41 14.02 4.76
C PRO A 991 -8.70 14.79 5.88
N TYR A 992 -7.40 15.05 5.69
CA TYR A 992 -6.53 15.88 6.52
C TYR A 992 -5.99 17.08 5.71
N LEU A 993 -5.32 18.00 6.40
CA LEU A 993 -4.78 19.27 5.89
C LEU A 993 -5.86 20.23 5.38
N LYS A 994 -6.99 20.34 6.07
CA LYS A 994 -8.08 21.26 5.68
C LYS A 994 -7.90 22.66 6.24
#